data_AF-A0A497I7H1-F1
#
_entry.id   AF-A0A497I7H1-F1
#
_cell.length_a   1.000
_cell.length_b   1.000
_cell.length_c   1.000
_cell.angle_alpha   90.00
_cell.angle_beta   90.00
_cell.angle_gamma   90.00
#
_symmetry.space_group_name_H-M   'P 1'
#
loop_
_entity.id
_entity.type
_entity.pdbx_description
1 polymer ?
#
loop_
_entity_poly.entity_id
_entity_poly.type
_entity_poly.pdbx_seq_one_letter_code
_entity_poly.pdbx_strand_id
1 'polypeptide(L)'
;EYKAFQLILSSNVAEPKKLSELKAEFGEIVARPLRDLRDEDKNLGFKLSAIIWLHSLVGLGLPMNMGDYPTTADLIYFNSPTELDIRGTLGILRSVLPQLIVHGDPEGERARWFFTSIPSVEELIEILHRDVTDGMAKDKLKEFLEWGVSGKKGKGKPPKGFKARSEVFKGNVEVVRSSRDITSEILNSINPALVIFADKIAKEDLEELLRGKNNLVALAPIVEGLNDEEKLSPEDIKGIRELAVFSGKSVWDGLSEMLRYFIAADSISEENLKAFVGEKVAGEEYEALAKDMISLLRSKVDSKKEYYYRHIWNLINRNYRRVYYHRLGELRSVYGLSLESDVPILPIVEEFLREKGLIPPEFTKDDFVSMIRDYLGGDLGKINVGHVWGFIRTTDKANVPIMSYEMFINAVKELIKNLDYVIKLRGVTIWKPIFENLNQAKREVEGEILLKNVNEHLKRLKLGWNDVELIYWEKVFDDWIKGIMNSIPRDRTLKLLDAGGNVFDVGDVLAGFDPKNTIKVGKLFYEKRKYIVEIEPEIPEELWEDRKYEGKLTVKVENFSDMIKVKFKSELKVEPEEFEGYSPLECAFTIHTERAGNYRITVEVSGGEDLREKRVLSIPVLGEWKISEVTGDEVEKLKDRQDIKVLLIEASNFNSARELIRIAKTKDCQISGKAHLSSEKGNVSVNFSSGDPRVIEILMTPFNALRSLGEVGVGIKLQFKDETNLKEISKFISDFSNLKFRIKEKIVR
;
A
#
# COMPACT_ATOMS: atom_id res chain seq x y z
N GLU A 1 30.37 22.80 -43.91
CA GLU A 1 31.85 22.81 -44.09
C GLU A 1 32.23 23.22 -45.50
N TYR A 2 31.70 22.59 -46.56
CA TYR A 2 31.94 22.99 -47.95
C TYR A 2 31.59 24.46 -48.28
N LYS A 3 30.57 25.06 -47.65
CA LYS A 3 30.28 26.50 -47.78
C LYS A 3 31.27 27.39 -47.02
N ALA A 4 31.72 27.00 -45.82
CA ALA A 4 32.75 27.71 -45.04
C ALA A 4 34.13 27.64 -45.74
N PHE A 5 34.41 26.51 -46.38
CA PHE A 5 35.51 26.31 -47.30
C PHE A 5 35.45 27.30 -48.46
N GLN A 6 34.29 27.35 -49.12
CA GLN A 6 34.03 28.27 -50.22
C GLN A 6 34.10 29.74 -49.78
N LEU A 7 33.74 30.06 -48.53
CA LEU A 7 33.77 31.39 -47.90
C LEU A 7 35.19 31.87 -47.56
N ILE A 8 36.02 30.98 -47.00
CA ILE A 8 37.43 31.28 -46.71
C ILE A 8 38.21 31.33 -48.02
N LEU A 9 37.90 30.45 -48.98
CA LEU A 9 38.44 30.57 -50.34
C LEU A 9 37.94 31.84 -51.04
N SER A 10 36.70 32.30 -50.85
CA SER A 10 36.20 33.51 -51.55
C SER A 10 36.70 34.83 -50.97
N SER A 11 37.06 34.87 -49.68
CA SER A 11 37.65 36.07 -49.06
C SER A 11 39.15 36.21 -49.36
N ASN A 12 39.81 35.10 -49.69
CA ASN A 12 41.27 35.01 -49.70
C ASN A 12 41.88 34.51 -51.02
N VAL A 13 41.11 33.73 -51.80
CA VAL A 13 41.57 32.96 -52.98
C VAL A 13 40.68 33.17 -54.23
N ALA A 14 39.47 33.75 -54.13
CA ALA A 14 38.51 33.80 -55.25
C ALA A 14 37.49 34.97 -55.16
N GLU A 15 37.51 35.98 -56.06
CA GLU A 15 36.42 36.99 -56.17
C GLU A 15 35.33 36.55 -57.17
N PRO A 16 34.10 36.19 -56.77
CA PRO A 16 32.98 36.07 -57.71
C PRO A 16 32.35 37.45 -57.98
N LYS A 17 32.04 37.75 -59.24
CA LYS A 17 31.40 39.03 -59.60
C LYS A 17 29.96 39.15 -59.08
N LYS A 18 29.21 38.04 -58.91
CA LYS A 18 27.87 37.97 -58.25
C LYS A 18 27.57 36.59 -57.64
N LEU A 19 26.78 36.55 -56.56
CA LEU A 19 26.37 35.33 -55.84
C LEU A 19 25.56 34.33 -56.70
N SER A 20 24.87 34.81 -57.75
CA SER A 20 24.08 33.97 -58.67
C SER A 20 24.92 33.12 -59.64
N GLU A 21 26.21 33.41 -59.78
CA GLU A 21 27.13 32.72 -60.70
C GLU A 21 27.89 31.56 -60.03
N LEU A 22 27.67 31.32 -58.72
CA LEU A 22 28.26 30.23 -57.91
C LEU A 22 27.85 28.79 -58.35
N LYS A 23 27.09 28.64 -59.45
CA LYS A 23 26.73 27.34 -60.04
C LYS A 23 27.65 26.90 -61.19
N ALA A 24 28.53 27.76 -61.69
CA ALA A 24 29.46 27.40 -62.75
C ALA A 24 30.72 26.68 -62.21
N GLU A 25 31.31 25.80 -63.02
CA GLU A 25 32.52 25.01 -62.71
C GLU A 25 33.68 25.90 -62.23
N PHE A 26 34.52 25.32 -61.35
CA PHE A 26 35.63 25.93 -60.60
C PHE A 26 36.71 26.73 -61.38
N GLY A 27 36.55 26.96 -62.69
CA GLY A 27 37.59 27.48 -63.58
C GLY A 27 37.77 29.00 -63.65
N GLU A 28 36.87 29.84 -63.13
CA GLU A 28 36.91 31.30 -63.37
C GLU A 28 36.90 32.20 -62.12
N ILE A 29 37.37 31.73 -60.96
CA ILE A 29 37.31 32.53 -59.71
C ILE A 29 38.70 32.62 -59.07
N VAL A 30 39.32 33.81 -59.10
CA VAL A 30 40.72 34.05 -58.66
C VAL A 30 40.81 35.24 -57.70
N ALA A 31 41.68 35.14 -56.69
CA ALA A 31 41.97 36.13 -55.66
C ALA A 31 42.66 37.39 -56.20
N ARG A 32 42.52 38.54 -55.51
CA ARG A 32 43.34 39.74 -55.79
C ARG A 32 44.86 39.46 -55.82
N PRO A 33 45.46 38.72 -54.86
CA PRO A 33 46.89 38.40 -54.89
C PRO A 33 47.34 37.45 -56.01
N LEU A 34 46.41 36.64 -56.55
CA LEU A 34 46.70 35.63 -57.57
C LEU A 34 46.34 36.10 -58.98
N ARG A 35 45.73 37.28 -59.12
CA ARG A 35 45.18 37.82 -60.37
C ARG A 35 46.24 37.99 -61.46
N ASP A 36 47.46 38.36 -61.03
CA ASP A 36 48.60 38.67 -61.90
C ASP A 36 49.49 37.44 -62.19
N LEU A 37 49.13 36.26 -61.69
CA LEU A 37 49.86 35.00 -61.95
C LEU A 37 49.36 34.31 -63.23
N ARG A 38 50.17 33.40 -63.78
CA ARG A 38 49.77 32.56 -64.92
C ARG A 38 48.69 31.55 -64.48
N ASP A 39 47.86 31.09 -65.40
CA ASP A 39 46.70 30.24 -65.09
C ASP A 39 47.06 28.90 -64.43
N GLU A 40 48.23 28.35 -64.75
CA GLU A 40 48.78 27.15 -64.09
C GLU A 40 49.13 27.42 -62.62
N ASP A 41 49.78 28.54 -62.33
CA ASP A 41 50.16 28.97 -60.97
C ASP A 41 48.92 29.33 -60.13
N LYS A 42 47.87 29.86 -60.77
CA LYS A 42 46.55 30.15 -60.15
C LYS A 42 45.82 28.88 -59.70
N ASN A 43 45.69 27.91 -60.60
CA ASN A 43 45.03 26.63 -60.29
C ASN A 43 45.78 25.85 -59.21
N LEU A 44 47.11 25.92 -59.23
CA LEU A 44 47.95 25.32 -58.21
C LEU A 44 47.80 26.01 -56.85
N GLY A 45 47.76 27.35 -56.82
CA GLY A 45 47.51 28.12 -55.61
C GLY A 45 46.16 27.79 -54.97
N PHE A 46 45.11 27.62 -55.79
CA PHE A 46 43.80 27.17 -55.32
C PHE A 46 43.85 25.77 -54.70
N LYS A 47 44.47 24.80 -55.40
CA LYS A 47 44.61 23.42 -54.93
C LYS A 47 45.39 23.33 -53.61
N LEU A 48 46.48 24.07 -53.49
CA LEU A 48 47.29 24.15 -52.28
C LEU A 48 46.52 24.75 -51.10
N SER A 49 45.85 25.88 -51.32
CA SER A 49 45.00 26.52 -50.32
C SER A 49 43.90 25.58 -49.82
N ALA A 50 43.30 24.84 -50.76
CA ALA A 50 42.27 23.86 -50.48
C ALA A 50 42.76 22.74 -49.56
N ILE A 51 43.93 22.17 -49.86
CA ILE A 51 44.56 21.12 -49.06
C ILE A 51 44.92 21.64 -47.67
N ILE A 52 45.61 22.79 -47.58
CA ILE A 52 45.98 23.38 -46.29
C ILE A 52 44.75 23.66 -45.44
N TRP A 53 43.66 24.14 -46.04
CA TRP A 53 42.42 24.41 -45.34
C TRP A 53 41.74 23.14 -44.81
N LEU A 54 41.69 22.07 -45.61
CA LEU A 54 41.14 20.79 -45.18
C LEU A 54 41.90 20.23 -43.99
N HIS A 55 43.23 20.30 -44.00
CA HIS A 55 44.05 19.92 -42.86
C HIS A 55 43.92 20.89 -41.67
N SER A 56 43.73 22.18 -41.94
CA SER A 56 43.47 23.19 -40.91
C SER A 56 42.13 22.99 -40.21
N LEU A 57 41.12 22.44 -40.89
CA LEU A 57 39.87 22.00 -40.27
C LEU A 57 40.08 20.83 -39.31
N VAL A 58 40.88 19.83 -39.72
CA VAL A 58 41.17 18.66 -38.89
C VAL A 58 41.93 19.08 -37.64
N GLY A 59 42.96 19.91 -37.80
CA GLY A 59 43.74 20.42 -36.68
C GLY A 59 43.14 21.65 -35.98
N LEU A 60 41.98 22.16 -36.42
CA LEU A 60 41.27 23.33 -35.85
C LEU A 60 42.06 24.66 -35.82
N GLY A 61 43.16 24.79 -36.57
CA GLY A 61 44.05 25.97 -36.51
C GLY A 61 44.79 26.19 -35.18
N LEU A 62 44.78 25.20 -34.27
CA LEU A 62 45.44 25.22 -32.96
C LEU A 62 46.89 24.70 -32.99
N PRO A 63 47.87 25.38 -32.36
CA PRO A 63 49.25 24.93 -32.28
C PRO A 63 49.48 23.55 -31.63
N MET A 64 48.54 23.05 -30.83
CA MET A 64 48.64 21.71 -30.21
C MET A 64 48.41 20.57 -31.21
N ASN A 65 47.78 20.83 -32.36
CA ASN A 65 47.49 19.83 -33.40
C ASN A 65 48.48 19.92 -34.58
N MET A 66 49.70 20.39 -34.32
CA MET A 66 50.72 20.57 -35.36
C MET A 66 50.96 19.32 -36.18
N GLY A 67 50.74 18.12 -35.62
CA GLY A 67 50.85 16.86 -36.34
C GLY A 67 49.92 16.71 -37.54
N ASP A 68 48.77 17.38 -37.54
CA ASP A 68 47.72 17.24 -38.56
C ASP A 68 47.89 18.21 -39.75
N TYR A 69 48.73 19.24 -39.61
CA TYR A 69 48.97 20.23 -40.66
C TYR A 69 50.03 19.77 -41.66
N PRO A 70 49.82 20.01 -42.97
CA PRO A 70 50.73 19.54 -44.00
C PRO A 70 52.05 20.30 -43.92
N THR A 71 53.15 19.57 -44.10
CA THR A 71 54.47 20.15 -44.28
C THR A 71 54.63 20.67 -45.71
N THR A 72 55.62 21.56 -45.93
CA THR A 72 56.01 21.99 -47.29
C THR A 72 56.29 20.78 -48.20
N ALA A 73 56.93 19.72 -47.67
CA ALA A 73 57.16 18.47 -48.40
C ALA A 73 55.85 17.75 -48.80
N ASP A 74 54.89 17.68 -47.88
CA ASP A 74 53.58 17.06 -48.16
C ASP A 74 52.85 17.81 -49.28
N LEU A 75 52.87 19.15 -49.23
CA LEU A 75 52.23 20.01 -50.23
C LEU A 75 52.86 19.86 -51.63
N ILE A 76 54.18 19.72 -51.71
CA ILE A 76 54.89 19.45 -52.97
C ILE A 76 54.51 18.07 -53.51
N TYR A 77 54.41 17.06 -52.63
CA TYR A 77 53.99 15.72 -53.01
C TYR A 77 52.56 15.70 -53.56
N PHE A 78 51.62 16.39 -52.92
CA PHE A 78 50.23 16.49 -53.39
C PHE A 78 50.06 17.20 -54.75
N ASN A 79 51.09 17.92 -55.19
CA ASN A 79 51.09 18.69 -56.42
C ASN A 79 51.77 18.02 -57.62
N SER A 80 52.50 16.92 -57.43
CA SER A 80 53.10 16.19 -58.56
C SER A 80 52.05 15.65 -59.55
N PRO A 81 52.28 15.74 -60.88
CA PRO A 81 53.50 16.16 -61.57
C PRO A 81 53.45 17.63 -62.01
N THR A 82 54.11 18.51 -61.26
CA THR A 82 54.37 19.91 -61.67
C THR A 82 55.88 20.14 -61.69
N GLU A 83 56.39 20.93 -62.64
CA GLU A 83 57.84 21.24 -62.79
C GLU A 83 58.41 22.15 -61.68
N LEU A 84 57.62 22.50 -60.67
CA LEU A 84 57.99 23.46 -59.63
C LEU A 84 58.82 22.81 -58.52
N ASP A 85 59.96 23.42 -58.17
CA ASP A 85 60.75 23.05 -57.01
C ASP A 85 60.12 23.56 -55.70
N ILE A 86 60.77 23.28 -54.56
CA ILE A 86 60.35 23.77 -53.23
C ILE A 86 60.16 25.30 -53.24
N ARG A 87 61.03 26.07 -53.92
CA ARG A 87 60.95 27.54 -54.00
C ARG A 87 59.76 28.00 -54.85
N GLY A 88 59.41 27.27 -55.90
CA GLY A 88 58.23 27.54 -56.73
C GLY A 88 56.92 27.34 -55.96
N THR A 89 56.81 26.24 -55.21
CA THR A 89 55.65 25.97 -54.34
C THR A 89 55.57 27.00 -53.20
N LEU A 90 56.70 27.35 -52.58
CA LEU A 90 56.78 28.41 -51.56
C LEU A 90 56.41 29.79 -52.10
N GLY A 91 56.80 30.12 -53.34
CA GLY A 91 56.44 31.38 -53.99
C GLY A 91 54.93 31.53 -54.17
N ILE A 92 54.24 30.43 -54.53
CA ILE A 92 52.78 30.39 -54.66
C ILE A 92 52.11 30.41 -53.28
N LEU A 93 52.62 29.67 -52.29
CA LEU A 93 52.06 29.72 -50.93
C LEU A 93 52.18 31.11 -50.29
N ARG A 94 53.27 31.83 -50.58
CA ARG A 94 53.48 33.21 -50.13
C ARG A 94 52.57 34.22 -50.85
N SER A 95 52.29 34.01 -52.14
CA SER A 95 51.30 34.83 -52.85
C SER A 95 49.87 34.53 -52.40
N VAL A 96 49.61 33.30 -51.93
CA VAL A 96 48.31 32.85 -51.44
C VAL A 96 47.89 33.47 -50.11
N LEU A 97 48.74 33.98 -49.20
CA LEU A 97 48.42 35.12 -48.29
C LEU A 97 49.35 35.35 -47.06
N PRO A 98 49.41 36.62 -46.59
CA PRO A 98 49.63 37.12 -45.21
C PRO A 98 48.84 36.50 -44.03
N GLN A 99 47.90 35.57 -44.25
CA GLN A 99 47.05 34.95 -43.21
C GLN A 99 47.34 33.46 -42.99
N LEU A 100 48.17 32.85 -43.84
CA LEU A 100 48.74 31.52 -43.62
C LEU A 100 49.83 31.65 -42.56
N ILE A 101 49.68 30.94 -41.45
CA ILE A 101 50.73 30.87 -40.44
C ILE A 101 51.63 29.70 -40.76
N VAL A 102 52.93 29.97 -40.71
CA VAL A 102 53.99 28.98 -40.86
C VAL A 102 54.61 28.70 -39.51
N HIS A 103 54.69 27.43 -39.14
CA HIS A 103 55.42 27.00 -37.97
C HIS A 103 56.67 26.21 -38.39
N GLY A 104 57.83 26.65 -37.90
CA GLY A 104 59.15 26.18 -38.33
C GLY A 104 59.83 27.16 -39.28
N ASP A 105 60.95 26.74 -39.87
CA ASP A 105 61.68 27.53 -40.87
C ASP A 105 60.84 27.63 -42.16
N PRO A 106 60.39 28.84 -42.58
CA PRO A 106 59.53 29.02 -43.75
C PRO A 106 60.17 28.66 -45.11
N GLU A 107 61.48 28.45 -45.15
CA GLU A 107 62.21 27.96 -46.33
C GLU A 107 62.46 26.44 -46.26
N GLY A 108 62.09 25.79 -45.16
CA GLY A 108 62.34 24.38 -44.89
C GLY A 108 61.23 23.45 -45.39
N GLU A 109 61.63 22.24 -45.78
CA GLU A 109 60.70 21.16 -46.17
C GLU A 109 59.74 20.75 -45.05
N ARG A 110 60.14 20.96 -43.79
CA ARG A 110 59.36 20.60 -42.59
C ARG A 110 58.47 21.72 -42.05
N ALA A 111 58.46 22.89 -42.71
CA ALA A 111 57.57 23.98 -42.31
C ALA A 111 56.12 23.53 -42.43
N ARG A 112 55.29 23.80 -41.41
CA ARG A 112 53.87 23.43 -41.42
C ARG A 112 53.00 24.64 -41.67
N TRP A 113 52.00 24.45 -42.54
CA TRP A 113 51.14 25.51 -43.05
C TRP A 113 49.70 25.30 -42.58
N PHE A 114 49.08 26.33 -42.02
CA PHE A 114 47.70 26.27 -41.56
C PHE A 114 47.03 27.65 -41.48
N PHE A 115 45.70 27.65 -41.42
CA PHE A 115 44.88 28.84 -41.18
C PHE A 115 44.51 28.97 -39.69
N THR A 116 44.73 30.15 -39.09
CA THR A 116 44.32 30.45 -37.70
C THR A 116 42.90 31.01 -37.56
N SER A 117 42.31 31.48 -38.66
CA SER A 117 41.02 32.18 -38.69
C SER A 117 39.81 31.24 -38.77
N ILE A 118 39.92 29.99 -38.32
CA ILE A 118 38.79 29.05 -38.33
C ILE A 118 38.05 29.18 -37.00
N PRO A 119 36.76 29.60 -36.98
CA PRO A 119 35.98 29.56 -35.75
C PRO A 119 35.72 28.10 -35.34
N SER A 120 36.32 27.66 -34.23
CA SER A 120 36.10 26.33 -33.65
C SER A 120 35.12 26.42 -32.50
N VAL A 121 34.04 25.63 -32.58
CA VAL A 121 33.07 25.51 -31.48
C VAL A 121 33.71 24.83 -30.27
N GLU A 122 34.66 23.93 -30.49
CA GLU A 122 35.41 23.25 -29.44
C GLU A 122 36.25 24.24 -28.61
N GLU A 123 36.92 25.20 -29.25
CA GLU A 123 37.67 26.25 -28.54
C GLU A 123 36.73 27.11 -27.69
N LEU A 124 35.58 27.49 -28.23
CA LEU A 124 34.57 28.26 -27.48
C LEU A 124 34.02 27.46 -26.29
N ILE A 125 33.77 26.16 -26.47
CA ILE A 125 33.35 25.27 -25.38
C ILE A 125 34.44 25.17 -24.32
N GLU A 126 35.71 24.99 -24.69
CA GLU A 126 36.84 24.91 -23.75
C GLU A 126 37.05 26.20 -22.94
N ILE A 127 36.83 27.37 -23.56
CA ILE A 127 36.89 28.66 -22.85
C ILE A 127 35.77 28.72 -21.80
N LEU A 128 34.53 28.46 -22.21
CA LEU A 128 33.36 28.53 -21.32
C LEU A 128 33.37 27.43 -20.25
N HIS A 129 33.96 26.27 -20.56
CA HIS A 129 34.11 25.14 -19.65
C HIS A 129 34.87 25.50 -18.38
N ARG A 130 35.89 26.37 -18.49
CA ARG A 130 36.69 26.82 -17.33
C ARG A 130 35.88 27.58 -16.28
N ASP A 131 34.78 28.20 -16.69
CA ASP A 131 33.91 28.98 -15.82
C ASP A 131 32.78 28.13 -15.19
N VAL A 132 32.66 26.85 -15.57
CA VAL A 132 31.61 25.96 -15.05
C VAL A 132 32.05 25.34 -13.73
N THR A 133 31.28 25.62 -12.67
CA THR A 133 31.55 25.09 -11.33
C THR A 133 30.96 23.70 -11.11
N ASP A 134 31.44 22.99 -10.08
CA ASP A 134 30.92 21.69 -9.67
C ASP A 134 29.43 21.75 -9.25
N GLY A 135 29.03 22.84 -8.61
CA GLY A 135 27.62 23.10 -8.30
C GLY A 135 26.77 23.11 -9.57
N MET A 136 27.17 23.86 -10.60
CA MET A 136 26.42 23.90 -11.86
C MET A 136 26.30 22.52 -12.51
N ALA A 137 27.36 21.70 -12.47
CA ALA A 137 27.31 20.32 -12.96
C ALA A 137 26.26 19.48 -12.23
N LYS A 138 26.17 19.58 -10.91
CA LYS A 138 25.16 18.89 -10.09
C LYS A 138 23.73 19.38 -10.35
N ASP A 139 23.54 20.68 -10.60
CA ASP A 139 22.22 21.24 -10.97
C ASP A 139 21.77 20.66 -12.31
N LYS A 140 22.72 20.58 -13.26
CA LYS A 140 22.45 19.98 -14.56
C LYS A 140 22.16 18.48 -14.46
N LEU A 141 22.88 17.75 -13.61
CA LEU A 141 22.56 16.33 -13.36
C LEU A 141 21.13 16.16 -12.82
N LYS A 142 20.73 17.00 -11.86
CA LYS A 142 19.35 17.01 -11.35
C LYS A 142 18.34 17.21 -12.48
N GLU A 143 18.54 18.23 -13.33
CA GLU A 143 17.67 18.51 -14.48
C GLU A 143 17.58 17.29 -15.44
N PHE A 144 18.71 16.64 -15.75
CA PHE A 144 18.72 15.45 -16.59
C PHE A 144 17.95 14.27 -15.97
N LEU A 145 18.08 14.05 -14.66
CA LEU A 145 17.34 12.99 -13.95
C LEU A 145 15.84 13.30 -13.88
N GLU A 146 15.45 14.57 -13.70
CA GLU A 146 14.05 15.01 -13.76
C GLU A 146 13.44 14.81 -15.16
N TRP A 147 14.22 15.05 -16.21
CA TRP A 147 13.84 14.71 -17.59
C TRP A 147 13.70 13.20 -17.77
N GLY A 148 14.60 12.41 -17.17
CA GLY A 148 14.53 10.94 -17.17
C GLY A 148 13.30 10.40 -16.44
N VAL A 149 12.86 11.06 -15.37
CA VAL A 149 11.61 10.74 -14.68
C VAL A 149 10.39 11.01 -15.57
N SER A 150 10.37 12.16 -16.23
CA SER A 150 9.22 12.61 -17.04
C SER A 150 9.14 11.88 -18.40
N GLY A 151 10.26 11.34 -18.86
CA GLY A 151 10.42 10.76 -20.19
C GLY A 151 10.49 11.84 -21.28
N LYS A 152 11.49 11.78 -22.16
CA LYS A 152 11.52 12.66 -23.33
C LYS A 152 10.37 12.31 -24.28
N LYS A 153 9.46 13.24 -24.53
CA LYS A 153 8.52 13.14 -25.67
C LYS A 153 9.34 13.14 -26.97
N GLY A 154 9.56 11.97 -27.58
CA GLY A 154 9.71 11.92 -29.05
C GLY A 154 10.85 11.13 -29.70
N LYS A 155 11.68 10.34 -29.02
CA LYS A 155 12.61 9.43 -29.73
C LYS A 155 12.70 8.08 -29.02
N GLY A 156 12.18 7.03 -29.67
CA GLY A 156 12.14 5.66 -29.18
C GLY A 156 10.71 5.15 -29.02
N LYS A 157 10.35 4.07 -29.73
CA LYS A 157 9.16 3.28 -29.38
C LYS A 157 9.56 2.40 -28.20
N PRO A 158 8.86 2.46 -27.06
CA PRO A 158 9.11 1.52 -25.97
C PRO A 158 9.00 0.08 -26.47
N PRO A 159 9.76 -0.88 -25.89
CA PRO A 159 9.61 -2.30 -26.20
C PRO A 159 8.14 -2.75 -26.12
N LYS A 160 7.74 -3.74 -26.92
CA LYS A 160 6.38 -4.31 -26.84
C LYS A 160 6.16 -4.87 -25.43
N GLY A 161 5.16 -4.34 -24.72
CA GLY A 161 4.83 -4.72 -23.34
C GLY A 161 5.24 -3.72 -22.26
N PHE A 162 6.03 -2.70 -22.61
CA PHE A 162 6.50 -1.70 -21.66
C PHE A 162 5.37 -0.80 -21.13
N LYS A 163 5.19 -0.76 -19.81
CA LYS A 163 4.23 0.14 -19.16
C LYS A 163 4.85 1.54 -19.05
N ALA A 164 4.30 2.51 -19.78
CA ALA A 164 4.77 3.89 -19.76
C ALA A 164 4.62 4.59 -18.39
N ARG A 165 3.94 3.97 -17.43
CA ARG A 165 3.70 4.50 -16.07
C ARG A 165 3.93 3.40 -15.04
N SER A 166 4.55 3.78 -13.94
CA SER A 166 4.70 2.93 -12.75
C SER A 166 3.35 2.78 -12.04
N GLU A 167 2.98 1.55 -11.72
CA GLU A 167 1.76 1.20 -10.96
C GLU A 167 1.97 1.32 -9.45
N VAL A 168 3.22 1.13 -9.01
CA VAL A 168 3.58 1.11 -7.59
C VAL A 168 3.90 2.51 -7.09
N PHE A 169 4.82 3.21 -7.75
CA PHE A 169 5.24 4.56 -7.34
C PHE A 169 4.26 5.65 -7.77
N LYS A 170 3.43 5.42 -8.80
CA LYS A 170 2.38 6.35 -9.28
C LYS A 170 2.84 7.81 -9.50
N GLY A 171 4.10 8.02 -9.85
CA GLY A 171 4.68 9.36 -10.04
C GLY A 171 5.23 10.00 -8.75
N ASN A 172 5.23 9.29 -7.62
CA ASN A 172 5.90 9.73 -6.39
C ASN A 172 7.40 9.55 -6.53
N VAL A 173 8.04 10.57 -7.08
CA VAL A 173 9.47 10.61 -7.24
C VAL A 173 9.96 12.02 -7.08
N GLU A 174 11.13 12.16 -6.47
CA GLU A 174 11.78 13.45 -6.31
C GLU A 174 13.28 13.33 -6.53
N VAL A 175 13.82 14.29 -7.28
CA VAL A 175 15.25 14.38 -7.56
C VAL A 175 15.83 15.49 -6.68
N VAL A 176 16.77 15.14 -5.82
CA VAL A 176 17.32 16.03 -4.79
C VAL A 176 18.84 16.00 -4.79
N ARG A 177 19.48 17.01 -4.22
CA ARG A 177 20.93 17.00 -4.00
C ARG A 177 21.28 16.45 -2.64
N SER A 178 20.53 16.89 -1.63
CA SER A 178 20.69 16.46 -0.24
C SER A 178 19.41 15.81 0.27
N SER A 179 19.55 14.97 1.30
CA SER A 179 18.42 14.38 2.02
C SER A 179 17.50 15.45 2.66
N ARG A 180 18.04 16.65 2.92
CA ARG A 180 17.31 17.78 3.48
C ARG A 180 16.37 18.48 2.50
N ASP A 181 16.59 18.29 1.20
CA ASP A 181 15.80 18.96 0.15
C ASP A 181 14.50 18.19 -0.17
N ILE A 182 14.30 17.01 0.42
CA ILE A 182 13.16 16.14 0.13
C ILE A 182 11.88 16.73 0.73
N THR A 183 10.85 16.87 -0.09
CA THR A 183 9.56 17.40 0.34
C THR A 183 8.85 16.48 1.33
N SER A 184 8.10 17.08 2.25
CA SER A 184 7.25 16.34 3.19
C SER A 184 6.17 15.51 2.48
N GLU A 185 5.78 15.87 1.25
CA GLU A 185 4.82 15.11 0.44
C GLU A 185 5.37 13.74 0.08
N ILE A 186 6.64 13.66 -0.32
CA ILE A 186 7.32 12.40 -0.65
C ILE A 186 7.57 11.58 0.61
N LEU A 187 8.09 12.20 1.67
CA LEU A 187 8.37 11.50 2.93
C LEU A 187 7.12 10.91 3.59
N ASN A 188 5.99 11.63 3.51
CA ASN A 188 4.72 11.19 4.10
C ASN A 188 3.77 10.54 3.09
N SER A 189 4.25 10.26 1.87
CA SER A 189 3.41 9.73 0.80
C SER A 189 2.75 8.42 1.19
N ILE A 190 1.46 8.30 0.84
CA ILE A 190 0.68 7.09 1.07
C ILE A 190 1.23 5.94 0.23
N ASN A 191 1.55 6.17 -1.05
CA ASN A 191 2.15 5.14 -1.90
C ASN A 191 3.67 5.14 -1.75
N PRO A 192 4.35 4.06 -2.19
CA PRO A 192 5.80 4.05 -2.28
C PRO A 192 6.35 5.24 -3.07
N ALA A 193 7.52 5.71 -2.68
CA ALA A 193 8.19 6.83 -3.31
C ALA A 193 9.66 6.51 -3.62
N LEU A 194 10.15 7.10 -4.71
CA LEU A 194 11.53 6.99 -5.15
C LEU A 194 12.25 8.33 -4.94
N VAL A 195 13.38 8.33 -4.24
CA VAL A 195 14.24 9.50 -4.14
C VAL A 195 15.48 9.27 -4.99
N ILE A 196 15.81 10.22 -5.85
CA ILE A 196 16.99 10.14 -6.72
C ILE A 196 17.95 11.25 -6.29
N PHE A 197 19.12 10.89 -5.80
CA PHE A 197 20.16 11.86 -5.44
C PHE A 197 20.96 12.26 -6.67
N ALA A 198 21.10 13.56 -6.92
CA ALA A 198 21.96 14.16 -7.95
C ALA A 198 23.37 14.49 -7.43
N ASP A 199 23.74 13.98 -6.26
CA ASP A 199 25.07 14.09 -5.65
C ASP A 199 25.38 12.82 -4.84
N LYS A 200 26.62 12.70 -4.37
CA LYS A 200 27.02 11.65 -3.41
C LYS A 200 26.27 11.84 -2.09
N ILE A 201 26.01 10.73 -1.40
CA ILE A 201 25.38 10.73 -0.08
C ILE A 201 26.19 9.90 0.92
N ALA A 202 26.34 10.39 2.14
CA ALA A 202 26.95 9.63 3.23
C ALA A 202 26.04 8.45 3.63
N LYS A 203 26.64 7.32 4.01
CA LYS A 203 25.88 6.14 4.45
C LYS A 203 24.94 6.48 5.61
N GLU A 204 25.40 7.28 6.57
CA GLU A 204 24.65 7.66 7.77
C GLU A 204 23.40 8.47 7.41
N ASP A 205 23.55 9.45 6.50
CA ASP A 205 22.44 10.31 6.05
C ASP A 205 21.38 9.50 5.27
N LEU A 206 21.83 8.54 4.45
CA LEU A 206 20.93 7.66 3.71
C LEU A 206 20.20 6.70 4.64
N GLU A 207 20.90 6.17 5.64
CA GLU A 207 20.31 5.29 6.65
C GLU A 207 19.27 6.04 7.48
N GLU A 208 19.57 7.25 7.95
CA GLU A 208 18.62 8.10 8.69
C GLU A 208 17.36 8.39 7.87
N LEU A 209 17.51 8.67 6.57
CA LEU A 209 16.39 8.94 5.67
C LEU A 209 15.44 7.74 5.53
N LEU A 210 16.00 6.55 5.34
CA LEU A 210 15.25 5.32 5.01
C LEU A 210 14.78 4.55 6.25
N ARG A 211 15.39 4.78 7.42
CA ARG A 211 15.03 4.11 8.68
C ARG A 211 13.55 4.30 9.00
N GLY A 212 12.88 3.22 9.40
CA GLY A 212 11.44 3.21 9.67
C GLY A 212 10.55 3.52 8.45
N LYS A 213 11.04 3.36 7.21
CA LYS A 213 10.28 3.62 5.97
C LYS A 213 10.49 2.52 4.94
N ASN A 214 9.58 1.55 4.89
CA ASN A 214 9.56 0.54 3.82
C ASN A 214 8.94 1.07 2.52
N ASN A 215 8.17 2.16 2.57
CA ASN A 215 7.62 2.80 1.38
C ASN A 215 8.60 3.77 0.69
N LEU A 216 9.84 3.90 1.16
CA LEU A 216 10.83 4.80 0.56
C LEU A 216 12.01 4.01 0.00
N VAL A 217 12.37 4.32 -1.23
CA VAL A 217 13.48 3.69 -1.94
C VAL A 217 14.36 4.80 -2.52
N ALA A 218 15.68 4.60 -2.54
CA ALA A 218 16.63 5.58 -3.03
C ALA A 218 17.48 5.07 -4.19
N LEU A 219 17.75 5.96 -5.13
CA LEU A 219 18.81 5.86 -6.12
C LEU A 219 19.88 6.90 -5.79
N ALA A 220 21.12 6.48 -5.72
CA ALA A 220 22.25 7.39 -5.53
C ALA A 220 23.40 6.96 -6.44
N PRO A 221 24.17 7.91 -6.98
CA PRO A 221 25.32 7.59 -7.81
C PRO A 221 26.39 6.86 -6.98
N ILE A 222 26.70 7.38 -5.80
CA ILE A 222 27.65 6.81 -4.84
C ILE A 222 27.10 7.01 -3.43
N VAL A 223 27.21 5.96 -2.61
CA VAL A 223 26.99 6.02 -1.16
C VAL A 223 28.34 5.84 -0.49
N GLU A 224 28.83 6.91 0.13
CA GLU A 224 30.16 6.94 0.75
C GLU A 224 30.22 5.96 1.93
N GLY A 225 31.29 5.17 2.01
CA GLY A 225 31.47 4.14 3.05
C GLY A 225 30.69 2.84 2.82
N LEU A 226 29.96 2.71 1.70
CA LEU A 226 29.26 1.45 1.35
C LEU A 226 29.74 0.86 0.01
N ASN A 227 30.05 1.70 -0.99
CA ASN A 227 30.43 1.24 -2.32
C ASN A 227 31.78 1.80 -2.75
N ASP A 228 32.59 0.95 -3.39
CA ASP A 228 33.80 1.40 -4.09
C ASP A 228 33.43 2.15 -5.36
N GLU A 229 34.19 3.20 -5.67
CA GLU A 229 34.02 3.98 -6.89
C GLU A 229 34.46 3.16 -8.12
N GLU A 230 33.54 2.94 -9.06
CA GLU A 230 33.88 2.33 -10.35
C GLU A 230 34.82 3.27 -11.11
N LYS A 231 35.91 2.74 -11.69
CA LYS A 231 36.85 3.52 -12.51
C LYS A 231 36.40 3.59 -13.96
N LEU A 232 36.75 4.68 -14.64
CA LEU A 232 36.55 4.80 -16.08
C LEU A 232 37.27 3.67 -16.82
N SER A 233 36.59 3.06 -17.80
CA SER A 233 37.19 1.99 -18.57
C SER A 233 38.16 2.56 -19.63
N PRO A 234 39.15 1.79 -20.09
CA PRO A 234 40.01 2.22 -21.20
C PRO A 234 39.25 2.52 -22.50
N GLU A 235 38.07 1.92 -22.67
CA GLU A 235 37.20 2.16 -23.83
C GLU A 235 36.53 3.52 -23.75
N ASP A 236 36.07 3.95 -22.56
CA ASP A 236 35.49 5.29 -22.37
C ASP A 236 36.53 6.38 -22.61
N ILE A 237 37.75 6.18 -22.08
CA ILE A 237 38.85 7.14 -22.20
C ILE A 237 39.28 7.31 -23.66
N LYS A 238 39.21 6.23 -24.47
CA LYS A 238 39.51 6.29 -25.90
C LYS A 238 38.32 6.78 -26.74
N GLY A 239 37.10 6.47 -26.33
CA GLY A 239 35.87 6.81 -27.05
C GLY A 239 35.38 8.23 -26.82
N ILE A 240 35.79 8.87 -25.71
CA ILE A 240 35.40 10.23 -25.33
C ILE A 240 36.65 11.10 -25.22
N ARG A 241 36.84 11.99 -26.19
CA ARG A 241 38.06 12.81 -26.32
C ARG A 241 38.33 13.64 -25.06
N GLU A 242 37.27 14.21 -24.49
CA GLU A 242 37.29 15.06 -23.31
C GLU A 242 37.75 14.31 -22.04
N LEU A 243 37.60 12.97 -22.00
CA LEU A 243 37.99 12.14 -20.85
C LEU A 243 39.40 11.52 -20.99
N ALA A 244 40.16 11.86 -22.04
CA ALA A 244 41.49 11.29 -22.28
C ALA A 244 42.47 11.49 -21.10
N VAL A 245 42.33 12.59 -20.36
CA VAL A 245 43.18 12.96 -19.21
C VAL A 245 42.71 12.31 -17.89
N PHE A 246 41.52 11.70 -17.88
CA PHE A 246 40.89 11.12 -16.69
C PHE A 246 41.29 9.65 -16.44
N SER A 247 42.47 9.23 -16.91
CA SER A 247 42.96 7.87 -16.69
C SER A 247 43.13 7.58 -15.20
N GLY A 248 42.50 6.51 -14.71
CA GLY A 248 42.50 6.12 -13.31
C GLY A 248 41.49 6.86 -12.41
N LYS A 249 40.70 7.79 -12.95
CA LYS A 249 39.62 8.51 -12.25
C LYS A 249 38.32 7.69 -12.21
N SER A 250 37.39 8.11 -11.35
CA SER A 250 36.10 7.45 -11.18
C SER A 250 35.13 7.77 -12.32
N VAL A 251 34.13 6.91 -12.51
CA VAL A 251 33.01 7.13 -13.44
C VAL A 251 32.17 8.34 -13.01
N TRP A 252 32.16 8.67 -11.72
CA TRP A 252 31.56 9.90 -11.21
C TRP A 252 32.33 11.14 -11.66
N ASP A 253 33.66 11.14 -11.52
CA ASP A 253 34.50 12.25 -11.98
C ASP A 253 34.31 12.50 -13.48
N GLY A 254 34.22 11.42 -14.27
CA GLY A 254 33.92 11.49 -15.70
C GLY A 254 32.52 12.07 -15.98
N LEU A 255 31.50 11.66 -15.23
CA LEU A 255 30.15 12.22 -15.37
C LEU A 255 30.12 13.72 -15.07
N SER A 256 30.72 14.13 -13.95
CA SER A 256 30.81 15.53 -13.56
C SER A 256 31.49 16.37 -14.65
N GLU A 257 32.58 15.87 -15.24
CA GLU A 257 33.27 16.60 -16.31
C GLU A 257 32.42 16.71 -17.58
N MET A 258 31.78 15.61 -18.01
CA MET A 258 30.91 15.63 -19.19
C MET A 258 29.72 16.59 -19.02
N LEU A 259 29.18 16.71 -17.81
CA LEU A 259 28.14 17.68 -17.47
C LEU A 259 28.65 19.12 -17.62
N ARG A 260 29.90 19.41 -17.22
CA ARG A 260 30.50 20.74 -17.39
C ARG A 260 30.67 21.10 -18.87
N TYR A 261 31.15 20.16 -19.69
CA TYR A 261 31.22 20.33 -21.14
C TYR A 261 29.85 20.55 -21.77
N PHE A 262 28.81 19.84 -21.31
CA PHE A 262 27.44 20.07 -21.77
C PHE A 262 26.95 21.48 -21.41
N ILE A 263 27.14 21.93 -20.17
CA ILE A 263 26.74 23.28 -19.73
C ILE A 263 27.45 24.35 -20.56
N ALA A 264 28.76 24.20 -20.78
CA ALA A 264 29.54 25.10 -21.60
C ALA A 264 28.96 25.18 -23.02
N ALA A 265 28.69 24.05 -23.67
CA ALA A 265 28.03 24.01 -24.97
C ALA A 265 26.61 24.57 -24.94
N ASP A 266 25.85 24.36 -23.86
CA ASP A 266 24.48 24.83 -23.69
C ASP A 266 24.38 26.36 -23.54
N SER A 267 25.39 26.95 -22.90
CA SER A 267 25.51 28.39 -22.65
C SER A 267 25.89 29.23 -23.89
N ILE A 268 26.29 28.60 -25.00
CA ILE A 268 26.64 29.31 -26.23
C ILE A 268 25.38 29.94 -26.84
N SER A 269 25.26 31.26 -26.65
CA SER A 269 24.19 32.06 -27.23
C SER A 269 24.49 32.49 -28.68
N GLU A 270 23.47 32.95 -29.40
CA GLU A 270 23.67 33.53 -30.73
C GLU A 270 24.53 34.80 -30.70
N GLU A 271 24.50 35.56 -29.59
CA GLU A 271 25.36 36.73 -29.38
C GLU A 271 26.83 36.33 -29.19
N ASN A 272 27.08 35.24 -28.46
CA ASN A 272 28.42 34.67 -28.30
C ASN A 272 28.97 34.23 -29.67
N LEU A 273 28.14 33.59 -30.50
CA LEU A 273 28.51 33.21 -31.86
C LEU A 273 28.75 34.43 -32.77
N LYS A 274 27.93 35.49 -32.65
CA LYS A 274 28.10 36.75 -33.40
C LYS A 274 29.38 37.48 -33.01
N ALA A 275 29.67 37.59 -31.71
CA ALA A 275 30.92 38.19 -31.22
C ALA A 275 32.14 37.41 -31.71
N PHE A 276 32.11 36.08 -31.57
CA PHE A 276 33.20 35.20 -32.01
C PHE A 276 33.43 35.23 -33.53
N VAL A 277 32.38 35.39 -34.33
CA VAL A 277 32.46 35.57 -35.79
C VAL A 277 32.92 36.98 -36.16
N GLY A 278 32.41 38.02 -35.47
CA GLY A 278 32.72 39.42 -35.72
C GLY A 278 34.16 39.81 -35.38
N GLU A 279 34.77 39.19 -34.37
CA GLU A 279 36.20 39.35 -34.07
C GLU A 279 37.11 38.77 -35.16
N LYS A 280 36.64 37.78 -35.94
CA LYS A 280 37.43 37.10 -36.97
C LYS A 280 37.12 37.53 -38.42
N VAL A 281 36.03 38.27 -38.66
CA VAL A 281 35.63 38.73 -40.01
C VAL A 281 35.23 40.21 -39.96
N ALA A 282 36.12 41.12 -40.38
CA ALA A 282 35.86 42.55 -40.42
C ALA A 282 35.36 43.03 -41.80
N GLY A 283 34.25 43.77 -41.86
CA GLY A 283 33.78 44.52 -43.05
C GLY A 283 32.25 44.56 -43.26
N GLU A 284 31.70 45.71 -43.66
CA GLU A 284 30.25 45.94 -43.86
C GLU A 284 29.64 45.13 -45.04
N GLU A 285 30.46 44.62 -45.97
CA GLU A 285 30.00 43.79 -47.11
C GLU A 285 29.65 42.33 -46.73
N TYR A 286 29.79 41.94 -45.45
CA TYR A 286 29.74 40.54 -45.00
C TYR A 286 28.52 40.16 -44.13
N GLU A 287 27.45 40.97 -44.06
CA GLU A 287 26.29 40.66 -43.21
C GLU A 287 25.55 39.35 -43.56
N ALA A 288 25.34 39.07 -44.85
CA ALA A 288 24.72 37.82 -45.30
C ALA A 288 25.63 36.59 -45.03
N LEU A 289 26.95 36.81 -45.05
CA LEU A 289 27.99 35.80 -44.86
C LEU A 289 28.17 35.45 -43.38
N ALA A 290 28.05 36.45 -42.49
CA ALA A 290 28.02 36.26 -41.05
C ALA A 290 26.82 35.39 -40.63
N LYS A 291 25.64 35.60 -41.22
CA LYS A 291 24.41 34.81 -40.93
C LYS A 291 24.58 33.32 -41.27
N ASP A 292 25.15 32.99 -42.43
CA ASP A 292 25.39 31.61 -42.84
C ASP A 292 26.43 30.91 -41.95
N MET A 293 27.46 31.64 -41.50
CA MET A 293 28.48 31.10 -40.60
C MET A 293 27.93 30.86 -39.19
N ILE A 294 27.12 31.78 -38.66
CA ILE A 294 26.41 31.61 -37.38
C ILE A 294 25.50 30.38 -37.44
N SER A 295 24.77 30.18 -38.54
CA SER A 295 23.92 29.00 -38.74
C SER A 295 24.71 27.68 -38.72
N LEU A 296 25.87 27.65 -39.36
CA LEU A 296 26.76 26.47 -39.34
C LEU A 296 27.32 26.21 -37.93
N LEU A 297 27.79 27.24 -37.24
CA LEU A 297 28.31 27.10 -35.87
C LEU A 297 27.21 26.64 -34.90
N ARG A 298 25.99 27.16 -35.05
CA ARG A 298 24.82 26.69 -34.30
C ARG A 298 24.55 25.21 -34.52
N SER A 299 24.57 24.74 -35.78
CA SER A 299 24.41 23.31 -36.09
C SER A 299 25.52 22.45 -35.47
N LYS A 300 26.77 22.96 -35.40
CA LYS A 300 27.88 22.26 -34.72
C LYS A 300 27.69 22.24 -33.20
N VAL A 301 27.26 23.35 -32.60
CA VAL A 301 26.89 23.42 -31.17
C VAL A 301 25.81 22.38 -30.86
N ASP A 302 24.73 22.32 -31.65
CA ASP A 302 23.64 21.36 -31.45
C ASP A 302 24.13 19.91 -31.56
N SER A 303 25.02 19.62 -32.53
CA SER A 303 25.65 18.30 -32.66
C SER A 303 26.51 17.94 -31.45
N LYS A 304 27.26 18.89 -30.89
CA LYS A 304 28.04 18.69 -29.66
C LYS A 304 27.16 18.48 -28.43
N LYS A 305 26.05 19.22 -28.30
CA LYS A 305 25.05 18.98 -27.24
C LYS A 305 24.50 17.55 -27.31
N GLU A 306 24.16 17.05 -28.50
CA GLU A 306 23.67 15.68 -28.68
C GLU A 306 24.75 14.62 -28.36
N TYR A 307 26.01 14.88 -28.74
CA TYR A 307 27.16 14.06 -28.37
C TYR A 307 27.33 13.96 -26.86
N TYR A 308 27.41 15.10 -26.15
CA TYR A 308 27.56 15.13 -24.70
C TYR A 308 26.37 14.51 -24.00
N TYR A 309 25.14 14.79 -24.45
CA TYR A 309 23.92 14.19 -23.91
C TYR A 309 23.98 12.65 -23.90
N ARG A 310 24.41 12.02 -25.00
CA ARG A 310 24.52 10.56 -25.09
C ARG A 310 25.54 10.00 -24.10
N HIS A 311 26.71 10.62 -24.02
CA HIS A 311 27.76 10.16 -23.10
C HIS A 311 27.40 10.38 -21.64
N ILE A 312 26.74 11.51 -21.30
CA ILE A 312 26.20 11.76 -19.97
C ILE A 312 25.24 10.64 -19.55
N TRP A 313 24.28 10.26 -20.40
CA TRP A 313 23.34 9.19 -20.07
C TRP A 313 24.00 7.82 -19.91
N ASN A 314 25.02 7.51 -20.71
CA ASN A 314 25.81 6.29 -20.52
C ASN A 314 26.51 6.28 -19.15
N LEU A 315 27.07 7.41 -18.73
CA LEU A 315 27.72 7.54 -17.43
C LEU A 315 26.72 7.58 -16.26
N ILE A 316 25.53 8.15 -16.46
CA ILE A 316 24.40 8.05 -15.51
C ILE A 316 24.04 6.58 -15.32
N ASN A 317 23.82 5.81 -16.39
CA ASN A 317 23.50 4.38 -16.28
C ASN A 317 24.52 3.61 -15.44
N ARG A 318 25.82 3.94 -15.56
CA ARG A 318 26.88 3.29 -14.79
C ARG A 318 26.96 3.72 -13.33
N ASN A 319 26.69 4.98 -13.03
CA ASN A 319 26.67 5.47 -11.66
C ASN A 319 25.41 4.99 -10.89
N TYR A 320 24.26 4.88 -11.55
CA TYR A 320 22.98 4.55 -10.90
C TYR A 320 22.59 3.07 -11.07
N ARG A 321 23.49 2.14 -10.71
CA ARG A 321 23.27 0.68 -10.83
C ARG A 321 22.63 0.02 -9.62
N ARG A 322 22.46 0.76 -8.52
CA ARG A 322 22.01 0.24 -7.23
C ARG A 322 20.74 0.94 -6.77
N VAL A 323 19.84 0.13 -6.23
CA VAL A 323 18.65 0.60 -5.53
C VAL A 323 18.82 0.34 -4.03
N TYR A 324 18.66 1.37 -3.21
CA TYR A 324 18.84 1.31 -1.76
C TYR A 324 17.49 1.35 -1.04
N TYR A 325 17.35 0.54 0.01
CA TYR A 325 16.17 0.47 0.86
C TYR A 325 16.57 -0.01 2.25
N HIS A 326 15.72 0.22 3.25
CA HIS A 326 15.99 -0.20 4.62
C HIS A 326 15.02 -1.31 5.05
N ARG A 327 15.53 -2.49 5.37
CA ARG A 327 14.73 -3.66 5.79
C ARG A 327 15.53 -4.56 6.72
N LEU A 328 14.82 -5.29 7.58
CA LEU A 328 15.39 -6.16 8.60
C LEU A 328 16.38 -5.43 9.54
N GLY A 329 16.15 -4.14 9.79
CA GLY A 329 16.98 -3.30 10.64
C GLY A 329 18.29 -2.82 10.00
N GLU A 330 18.49 -3.02 8.70
CA GLU A 330 19.74 -2.69 8.00
C GLU A 330 19.48 -1.95 6.69
N LEU A 331 20.41 -1.06 6.33
CA LEU A 331 20.50 -0.49 4.99
C LEU A 331 20.96 -1.58 3.99
N ARG A 332 20.13 -1.87 3.00
CA ARG A 332 20.38 -2.87 1.97
C ARG A 332 20.41 -2.23 0.60
N SER A 333 21.09 -2.90 -0.34
CA SER A 333 21.11 -2.50 -1.73
C SER A 333 20.97 -3.70 -2.65
N VAL A 334 20.40 -3.47 -3.84
CA VAL A 334 20.37 -4.47 -4.91
C VAL A 334 21.03 -3.89 -6.14
N TYR A 335 22.00 -4.63 -6.68
CA TYR A 335 22.81 -4.24 -7.84
C TYR A 335 22.24 -4.81 -9.15
N GLY A 336 22.47 -4.08 -10.24
CA GLY A 336 22.13 -4.50 -11.61
C GLY A 336 21.03 -3.67 -12.28
N LEU A 337 20.65 -2.53 -11.71
CA LEU A 337 19.75 -1.58 -12.37
C LEU A 337 20.43 -1.03 -13.63
N SER A 338 19.67 -0.92 -14.73
CA SER A 338 20.13 -0.30 -15.98
C SER A 338 19.16 0.80 -16.38
N LEU A 339 19.61 2.06 -16.34
CA LEU A 339 18.85 3.22 -16.78
C LEU A 339 19.11 3.51 -18.26
N GLU A 340 18.09 3.96 -18.97
CA GLU A 340 18.15 4.33 -20.39
C GLU A 340 17.63 5.77 -20.59
N SER A 341 18.18 6.48 -21.58
CA SER A 341 17.83 7.89 -21.82
C SER A 341 16.44 8.10 -22.43
N ASP A 342 15.92 7.03 -23.02
CA ASP A 342 14.76 7.00 -23.91
C ASP A 342 13.50 6.55 -23.16
N VAL A 343 13.69 6.00 -21.96
CA VAL A 343 12.71 5.26 -21.18
C VAL A 343 12.58 5.91 -19.80
N PRO A 344 11.35 6.13 -19.28
CA PRO A 344 11.19 6.74 -17.97
C PRO A 344 11.82 5.90 -16.84
N ILE A 345 12.48 6.56 -15.88
CA ILE A 345 13.21 5.88 -14.78
C ILE A 345 12.26 5.03 -13.91
N LEU A 346 11.06 5.53 -13.61
CA LEU A 346 10.16 4.89 -12.65
C LEU A 346 9.74 3.45 -13.04
N PRO A 347 9.23 3.18 -14.25
CA PRO A 347 8.95 1.82 -14.70
C PRO A 347 10.17 0.89 -14.66
N ILE A 348 11.36 1.37 -15.03
CA ILE A 348 12.60 0.58 -15.01
C ILE A 348 12.89 0.11 -13.57
N VAL A 349 12.83 1.04 -12.61
CA VAL A 349 13.06 0.73 -11.19
C VAL A 349 11.98 -0.22 -10.66
N GLU A 350 10.72 -0.02 -11.01
CA GLU A 350 9.63 -0.92 -10.60
C GLU A 350 9.83 -2.34 -11.13
N GLU A 351 10.12 -2.50 -12.42
CA GLU A 351 10.35 -3.81 -13.05
C GLU A 351 11.56 -4.51 -12.43
N PHE A 352 12.66 -3.78 -12.24
CA PHE A 352 13.84 -4.28 -11.55
C PHE A 352 13.52 -4.75 -10.12
N LEU A 353 12.75 -3.98 -9.35
CA LEU A 353 12.35 -4.37 -7.99
C LEU A 353 11.40 -5.57 -7.98
N ARG A 354 10.57 -5.75 -9.02
CA ARG A 354 9.74 -6.95 -9.21
C ARG A 354 10.60 -8.19 -9.49
N GLU A 355 11.56 -8.09 -10.41
CA GLU A 355 12.50 -9.17 -10.72
C GLU A 355 13.29 -9.63 -9.48
N LYS A 356 13.60 -8.70 -8.58
CA LYS A 356 14.31 -8.97 -7.32
C LYS A 356 13.40 -9.43 -6.19
N GLY A 357 12.10 -9.60 -6.44
CA GLY A 357 11.11 -10.06 -5.46
C GLY A 357 10.82 -9.07 -4.34
N LEU A 358 11.19 -7.79 -4.48
CA LEU A 358 10.92 -6.75 -3.48
C LEU A 358 9.51 -6.16 -3.65
N ILE A 359 9.01 -6.16 -4.89
CA ILE A 359 7.64 -5.84 -5.28
C ILE A 359 7.00 -7.14 -5.78
N PRO A 360 5.89 -7.60 -5.19
CA PRO A 360 5.23 -8.81 -5.65
C PRO A 360 4.51 -8.56 -6.99
N PRO A 361 4.38 -9.57 -7.88
CA PRO A 361 3.66 -9.43 -9.14
C PRO A 361 2.18 -9.11 -8.90
N GLU A 362 1.58 -9.77 -7.92
CA GLU A 362 0.23 -9.57 -7.43
C GLU A 362 0.24 -9.64 -5.89
N PHE A 363 -0.72 -8.99 -5.25
CA PHE A 363 -0.91 -9.05 -3.80
C PHE A 363 -2.37 -9.42 -3.53
N THR A 364 -2.58 -10.66 -3.11
CA THR A 364 -3.90 -11.29 -2.98
C THR A 364 -4.39 -11.27 -1.54
N LYS A 365 -5.65 -11.70 -1.33
CA LYS A 365 -6.19 -11.91 0.02
C LYS A 365 -5.34 -12.85 0.89
N ASP A 366 -4.73 -13.89 0.30
CA ASP A 366 -3.98 -14.89 1.05
C ASP A 366 -2.63 -14.32 1.51
N ASP A 367 -2.01 -13.49 0.67
CA ASP A 367 -0.81 -12.72 1.02
C ASP A 367 -1.09 -11.74 2.17
N PHE A 368 -2.25 -11.07 2.14
CA PHE A 368 -2.67 -10.17 3.21
C PHE A 368 -2.86 -10.92 4.54
N VAL A 369 -3.51 -12.08 4.53
CA VAL A 369 -3.70 -12.91 5.74
C VAL A 369 -2.37 -13.45 6.26
N SER A 370 -1.51 -13.97 5.38
CA SER A 370 -0.18 -14.45 5.78
C SER A 370 0.64 -13.32 6.40
N MET A 371 0.63 -12.13 5.80
CA MET A 371 1.37 -10.98 6.33
C MET A 371 0.91 -10.59 7.73
N ILE A 372 -0.40 -10.59 8.02
CA ILE A 372 -0.91 -10.30 9.37
C ILE A 372 -0.43 -11.36 10.36
N ARG A 373 -0.48 -12.64 9.99
CA ARG A 373 -0.04 -13.74 10.84
C ARG A 373 1.46 -13.70 11.10
N ASP A 374 2.24 -13.54 10.05
CA ASP A 374 3.69 -13.74 10.07
C ASP A 374 4.42 -12.52 10.64
N TYR A 375 3.88 -11.30 10.45
CA TYR A 375 4.57 -10.06 10.85
C TYR A 375 3.89 -9.26 11.96
N LEU A 376 2.56 -9.30 12.05
CA LEU A 376 1.83 -8.57 13.08
C LEU A 376 1.50 -9.45 14.30
N GLY A 377 1.62 -10.77 14.17
CA GLY A 377 1.19 -11.74 15.20
C GLY A 377 -0.26 -11.51 15.64
N GLY A 378 -1.07 -10.88 14.78
CA GLY A 378 -2.37 -10.31 15.13
C GLY A 378 -3.46 -11.38 15.17
N ASP A 379 -4.45 -11.18 16.04
CA ASP A 379 -5.69 -11.96 16.03
C ASP A 379 -6.43 -11.70 14.70
N LEU A 380 -6.48 -12.71 13.83
CA LEU A 380 -7.30 -12.68 12.60
C LEU A 380 -8.80 -12.47 12.92
N GLY A 381 -9.21 -12.58 14.18
CA GLY A 381 -10.52 -12.20 14.64
C GLY A 381 -10.86 -10.71 14.56
N LYS A 382 -9.87 -9.80 14.60
CA LYS A 382 -10.10 -8.34 14.46
C LYS A 382 -8.92 -7.66 13.77
N ILE A 383 -9.16 -7.00 12.64
CA ILE A 383 -8.15 -6.35 11.83
C ILE A 383 -8.52 -4.87 11.62
N ASN A 384 -7.61 -3.95 11.95
CA ASN A 384 -7.76 -2.53 11.60
C ASN A 384 -6.97 -2.25 10.32
N VAL A 385 -7.68 -1.93 9.23
CA VAL A 385 -7.08 -1.79 7.89
C VAL A 385 -6.03 -0.68 7.86
N GLY A 386 -6.31 0.47 8.48
CA GLY A 386 -5.39 1.60 8.55
C GLY A 386 -4.12 1.29 9.34
N HIS A 387 -4.22 0.55 10.45
CA HIS A 387 -3.05 0.12 11.23
C HIS A 387 -2.16 -0.82 10.44
N VAL A 388 -2.76 -1.78 9.72
CA VAL A 388 -1.99 -2.70 8.86
C VAL A 388 -1.27 -1.92 7.77
N TRP A 389 -1.96 -0.99 7.09
CA TRP A 389 -1.31 -0.15 6.08
C TRP A 389 -0.19 0.72 6.65
N GLY A 390 -0.42 1.32 7.83
CA GLY A 390 0.59 2.09 8.55
C GLY A 390 1.84 1.26 8.86
N PHE A 391 1.67 0.02 9.30
CA PHE A 391 2.77 -0.92 9.52
C PHE A 391 3.53 -1.22 8.22
N ILE A 392 2.84 -1.56 7.13
CA ILE A 392 3.49 -1.85 5.82
C ILE A 392 4.38 -0.68 5.36
N ARG A 393 3.92 0.56 5.58
CA ARG A 393 4.67 1.76 5.18
C ARG A 393 5.89 2.02 6.06
N THR A 394 5.76 1.80 7.37
CA THR A 394 6.72 2.31 8.37
C THR A 394 7.57 1.24 9.04
N THR A 395 7.36 -0.03 8.70
CA THR A 395 8.15 -1.13 9.27
C THR A 395 9.49 -1.26 8.57
N ASP A 396 10.57 -1.26 9.32
CA ASP A 396 11.92 -1.53 8.81
C ASP A 396 12.53 -2.81 9.39
N LYS A 397 11.84 -3.46 10.32
CA LYS A 397 12.29 -4.68 11.03
C LYS A 397 11.79 -5.98 10.41
N ALA A 398 10.84 -5.89 9.49
CA ALA A 398 10.22 -7.03 8.82
C ALA A 398 10.49 -7.00 7.32
N ASN A 399 10.47 -8.17 6.68
CA ASN A 399 10.63 -8.27 5.23
C ASN A 399 9.27 -8.10 4.52
N VAL A 400 8.65 -6.94 4.70
CA VAL A 400 7.35 -6.63 4.10
C VAL A 400 7.55 -6.14 2.66
N PRO A 401 6.77 -6.64 1.67
CA PRO A 401 6.89 -6.19 0.29
C PRO A 401 6.61 -4.70 0.10
N ILE A 402 7.23 -4.09 -0.93
CA ILE A 402 6.86 -2.76 -1.42
C ILE A 402 5.63 -2.94 -2.31
N MET A 403 4.54 -2.24 -2.01
CA MET A 403 3.29 -2.31 -2.77
C MET A 403 2.57 -0.97 -2.75
N SER A 404 1.72 -0.71 -3.75
CA SER A 404 0.86 0.48 -3.72
C SER A 404 -0.31 0.30 -2.76
N TYR A 405 -0.88 1.41 -2.31
CA TYR A 405 -2.08 1.39 -1.49
C TYR A 405 -3.27 0.75 -2.23
N GLU A 406 -3.31 0.88 -3.55
CA GLU A 406 -4.36 0.26 -4.36
C GLU A 406 -4.27 -1.27 -4.35
N MET A 407 -3.07 -1.83 -4.50
CA MET A 407 -2.86 -3.28 -4.40
C MET A 407 -3.30 -3.80 -3.03
N PHE A 408 -2.90 -3.09 -1.97
CA PHE A 408 -3.31 -3.40 -0.60
C PHE A 408 -4.83 -3.38 -0.41
N ILE A 409 -5.51 -2.32 -0.84
CA ILE A 409 -6.96 -2.20 -0.71
C ILE A 409 -7.71 -3.23 -1.56
N ASN A 410 -7.17 -3.62 -2.72
CA ASN A 410 -7.78 -4.66 -3.54
C ASN A 410 -7.72 -6.03 -2.83
N ALA A 411 -6.61 -6.39 -2.19
CA ALA A 411 -6.54 -7.59 -1.34
C ALA A 411 -7.55 -7.55 -0.18
N VAL A 412 -7.71 -6.39 0.47
CA VAL A 412 -8.72 -6.20 1.53
C VAL A 412 -10.14 -6.41 0.99
N LYS A 413 -10.45 -5.86 -0.20
CA LYS A 413 -11.75 -6.04 -0.84
C LYS A 413 -12.01 -7.50 -1.20
N GLU A 414 -11.01 -8.22 -1.71
CA GLU A 414 -11.12 -9.66 -1.99
C GLU A 414 -11.39 -10.49 -0.74
N LEU A 415 -10.76 -10.14 0.39
CA LEU A 415 -11.03 -10.77 1.67
C LEU A 415 -12.49 -10.59 2.11
N ILE A 416 -13.01 -9.37 1.96
CA ILE A 416 -14.39 -9.01 2.30
C ILE A 416 -15.41 -9.74 1.43
N LYS A 417 -15.13 -9.94 0.14
CA LYS A 417 -16.06 -10.60 -0.81
C LYS A 417 -16.45 -12.02 -0.36
N ASN A 418 -15.61 -12.70 0.44
CA ASN A 418 -15.88 -14.05 0.93
C ASN A 418 -16.84 -14.09 2.14
N LEU A 419 -17.28 -12.92 2.64
CA LEU A 419 -18.17 -12.79 3.81
C LEU A 419 -17.61 -13.34 5.14
N ASP A 420 -16.32 -13.71 5.18
CA ASP A 420 -15.65 -14.16 6.41
C ASP A 420 -15.47 -13.03 7.43
N TYR A 421 -15.55 -11.78 6.96
CA TYR A 421 -15.35 -10.61 7.79
C TYR A 421 -16.55 -9.67 7.71
N VAL A 422 -16.98 -9.23 8.88
CA VAL A 422 -17.95 -8.17 9.10
C VAL A 422 -17.20 -6.85 9.16
N ILE A 423 -17.77 -5.83 8.54
CA ILE A 423 -17.16 -4.50 8.45
C ILE A 423 -17.81 -3.60 9.49
N LYS A 424 -16.98 -3.00 10.34
CA LYS A 424 -17.41 -2.01 11.32
C LYS A 424 -16.89 -0.63 10.93
N LEU A 425 -17.80 0.32 10.79
CA LEU A 425 -17.55 1.70 10.38
C LEU A 425 -18.23 2.67 11.36
N ARG A 426 -17.46 3.29 12.26
CA ARG A 426 -17.95 4.26 13.26
C ARG A 426 -19.24 3.81 13.99
N GLY A 427 -19.30 2.54 14.38
CA GLY A 427 -20.44 1.95 15.10
C GLY A 427 -21.51 1.31 14.22
N VAL A 428 -21.47 1.51 12.89
CA VAL A 428 -22.32 0.78 11.94
C VAL A 428 -21.66 -0.54 11.59
N THR A 429 -22.41 -1.64 11.72
CA THR A 429 -21.98 -2.98 11.36
C THR A 429 -22.60 -3.36 10.02
N ILE A 430 -21.76 -3.63 9.02
CA ILE A 430 -22.16 -4.02 7.68
C ILE A 430 -21.64 -5.43 7.42
N TRP A 431 -22.54 -6.34 7.10
CA TRP A 431 -22.21 -7.70 6.71
C TRP A 431 -23.16 -8.17 5.61
N LYS A 432 -23.43 -9.46 5.57
CA LYS A 432 -24.22 -10.18 4.58
C LYS A 432 -25.42 -9.38 4.07
N PRO A 433 -25.51 -9.12 2.75
CA PRO A 433 -26.61 -8.36 2.17
C PRO A 433 -27.92 -9.16 2.21
N ILE A 434 -29.04 -8.44 2.31
CA ILE A 434 -30.39 -9.01 2.23
C ILE A 434 -31.04 -8.48 0.94
N PHE A 435 -31.44 -9.40 0.06
CA PHE A 435 -32.03 -9.08 -1.23
C PHE A 435 -33.53 -8.72 -1.10
N GLU A 436 -34.05 -7.93 -2.04
CA GLU A 436 -35.47 -7.54 -2.02
C GLU A 436 -36.42 -8.70 -2.36
N ASN A 437 -35.93 -9.70 -3.10
CA ASN A 437 -36.71 -10.87 -3.50
C ASN A 437 -35.82 -12.03 -3.98
N LEU A 438 -36.43 -13.20 -4.20
CA LEU A 438 -35.78 -14.43 -4.66
C LEU A 438 -35.05 -14.26 -6.01
N ASN A 439 -35.63 -13.50 -6.95
CA ASN A 439 -35.04 -13.31 -8.27
C ASN A 439 -33.72 -12.52 -8.19
N GLN A 440 -33.69 -11.50 -7.34
CA GLN A 440 -32.48 -10.74 -7.08
C GLN A 440 -31.41 -11.61 -6.40
N ALA A 441 -31.80 -12.38 -5.37
CA ALA A 441 -30.89 -13.30 -4.68
C ALA A 441 -30.26 -14.33 -5.65
N LYS A 442 -31.01 -14.84 -6.62
CA LYS A 442 -30.49 -15.78 -7.62
C LYS A 442 -29.49 -15.15 -8.59
N ARG A 443 -29.73 -13.90 -9.01
CA ARG A 443 -28.94 -13.23 -10.07
C ARG A 443 -27.67 -12.58 -9.56
N GLU A 444 -27.71 -11.96 -8.39
CA GLU A 444 -26.63 -11.11 -7.93
C GLU A 444 -25.62 -11.85 -7.03
N VAL A 445 -24.43 -11.28 -6.89
CA VAL A 445 -23.32 -11.83 -6.10
C VAL A 445 -23.19 -11.06 -4.78
N GLU A 446 -23.31 -11.75 -3.65
CA GLU A 446 -23.33 -11.13 -2.32
C GLU A 446 -22.08 -10.28 -2.03
N GLY A 447 -20.89 -10.79 -2.38
CA GLY A 447 -19.63 -10.08 -2.18
C GLY A 447 -19.56 -8.73 -2.91
N GLU A 448 -20.07 -8.65 -4.13
CA GLU A 448 -20.09 -7.38 -4.90
C GLU A 448 -21.06 -6.36 -4.30
N ILE A 449 -22.21 -6.82 -3.81
CA ILE A 449 -23.19 -5.96 -3.14
C ILE A 449 -22.66 -5.47 -1.81
N LEU A 450 -22.01 -6.35 -1.04
CA LEU A 450 -21.37 -5.95 0.21
C LEU A 450 -20.37 -4.82 -0.05
N LEU A 451 -19.50 -4.97 -1.04
CA LEU A 451 -18.55 -3.91 -1.41
C LEU A 451 -19.25 -2.63 -1.88
N LYS A 452 -20.33 -2.73 -2.66
CA LYS A 452 -21.11 -1.57 -3.08
C LYS A 452 -21.66 -0.83 -1.86
N ASN A 453 -22.30 -1.56 -0.92
CA ASN A 453 -22.87 -1.01 0.30
C ASN A 453 -21.80 -0.34 1.18
N VAL A 454 -20.63 -0.96 1.30
CA VAL A 454 -19.49 -0.42 2.06
C VAL A 454 -18.97 0.86 1.42
N ASN A 455 -18.77 0.88 0.10
CA ASN A 455 -18.32 2.08 -0.61
C ASN A 455 -19.34 3.22 -0.52
N GLU A 456 -20.63 2.93 -0.57
CA GLU A 456 -21.70 3.91 -0.36
C GLU A 456 -21.67 4.49 1.06
N HIS A 457 -21.45 3.63 2.08
CA HIS A 457 -21.32 4.07 3.47
C HIS A 457 -20.06 4.92 3.69
N LEU A 458 -18.91 4.52 3.14
CA LEU A 458 -17.68 5.30 3.19
C LEU A 458 -17.86 6.68 2.56
N LYS A 459 -18.49 6.76 1.38
CA LYS A 459 -18.82 8.04 0.71
C LYS A 459 -19.76 8.89 1.55
N ARG A 460 -20.83 8.30 2.08
CA ARG A 460 -21.83 9.01 2.91
C ARG A 460 -21.20 9.59 4.17
N LEU A 461 -20.29 8.86 4.80
CA LEU A 461 -19.62 9.26 6.04
C LEU A 461 -18.33 10.07 5.79
N LYS A 462 -17.93 10.30 4.53
CA LYS A 462 -16.66 10.91 4.13
C LYS A 462 -15.43 10.24 4.77
N LEU A 463 -15.43 8.91 4.80
CA LEU A 463 -14.36 8.08 5.37
C LEU A 463 -13.54 7.38 4.29
N GLY A 464 -12.32 7.00 4.66
CA GLY A 464 -11.44 6.19 3.83
C GLY A 464 -11.47 4.71 4.23
N TRP A 465 -10.85 3.88 3.41
CA TRP A 465 -10.64 2.47 3.75
C TRP A 465 -9.73 2.26 4.97
N ASN A 466 -8.90 3.25 5.32
CA ASN A 466 -8.09 3.22 6.55
C ASN A 466 -8.94 3.24 7.83
N ASP A 467 -10.19 3.71 7.77
CA ASP A 467 -11.12 3.78 8.91
C ASP A 467 -11.90 2.47 9.12
N VAL A 468 -11.65 1.45 8.29
CA VAL A 468 -12.36 0.17 8.32
C VAL A 468 -11.76 -0.75 9.38
N GLU A 469 -12.63 -1.29 10.25
CA GLU A 469 -12.33 -2.45 11.08
C GLU A 469 -13.02 -3.69 10.50
N LEU A 470 -12.27 -4.76 10.33
CA LEU A 470 -12.77 -6.08 9.97
C LEU A 470 -12.87 -6.93 11.23
N ILE A 471 -14.00 -7.58 11.44
CA ILE A 471 -14.24 -8.48 12.58
C ILE A 471 -14.67 -9.83 12.02
N TYR A 472 -14.06 -10.91 12.48
CA TYR A 472 -14.44 -12.24 12.03
C TYR A 472 -15.91 -12.54 12.35
N TRP A 473 -16.65 -13.01 11.34
CA TRP A 473 -18.12 -13.04 11.35
C TRP A 473 -18.72 -13.79 12.55
N GLU A 474 -18.09 -14.88 13.00
CA GLU A 474 -18.58 -15.69 14.13
C GLU A 474 -18.70 -14.89 15.43
N LYS A 475 -17.81 -13.91 15.65
CA LYS A 475 -17.76 -13.11 16.88
C LYS A 475 -18.93 -12.13 17.01
N VAL A 476 -19.62 -11.83 15.91
CA VAL A 476 -20.69 -10.81 15.84
C VAL A 476 -21.99 -11.34 15.24
N PHE A 477 -22.04 -12.62 14.88
CA PHE A 477 -23.20 -13.25 14.25
C PHE A 477 -24.49 -13.10 15.08
N ASP A 478 -24.42 -13.39 16.38
CA ASP A 478 -25.60 -13.44 17.26
C ASP A 478 -26.25 -12.06 17.44
N ASP A 479 -25.42 -11.02 17.63
CA ASP A 479 -25.88 -9.63 17.71
C ASP A 479 -26.43 -9.14 16.36
N TRP A 480 -25.76 -9.50 15.27
CA TRP A 480 -26.18 -9.12 13.92
C TRP A 480 -27.54 -9.71 13.56
N ILE A 481 -27.72 -11.03 13.73
CA ILE A 481 -28.98 -11.69 13.34
C ILE A 481 -30.15 -11.20 14.20
N LYS A 482 -29.92 -10.97 15.51
CA LYS A 482 -30.93 -10.38 16.39
C LYS A 482 -31.33 -8.98 15.93
N GLY A 483 -30.36 -8.17 15.51
CA GLY A 483 -30.60 -6.85 14.93
C GLY A 483 -31.44 -6.92 13.64
N ILE A 484 -31.08 -7.84 12.74
CA ILE A 484 -31.82 -8.05 11.49
C ILE A 484 -33.25 -8.49 11.76
N MET A 485 -33.46 -9.52 12.59
CA MET A 485 -34.79 -10.06 12.90
C MET A 485 -35.74 -9.00 13.48
N ASN A 486 -35.21 -8.07 14.30
CA ASN A 486 -35.99 -6.97 14.85
C ASN A 486 -36.31 -5.86 13.83
N SER A 487 -35.57 -5.79 12.73
CA SER A 487 -35.69 -4.75 11.69
C SER A 487 -36.49 -5.17 10.46
N ILE A 488 -36.99 -6.41 10.42
CA ILE A 488 -37.76 -6.94 9.28
C ILE A 488 -39.06 -6.13 9.12
N PRO A 489 -39.37 -5.61 7.91
CA PRO A 489 -40.64 -4.94 7.64
C PRO A 489 -41.86 -5.84 7.88
N ARG A 490 -42.95 -5.27 8.40
CA ARG A 490 -44.17 -6.02 8.80
C ARG A 490 -44.80 -6.84 7.67
N ASP A 491 -44.69 -6.35 6.44
CA ASP A 491 -45.24 -6.96 5.22
C ASP A 491 -44.34 -8.06 4.62
N ARG A 492 -43.21 -8.38 5.28
CA ARG A 492 -42.20 -9.28 4.74
C ARG A 492 -41.81 -10.38 5.73
N THR A 493 -41.26 -11.46 5.20
CA THR A 493 -40.54 -12.49 5.94
C THR A 493 -39.12 -12.60 5.39
N LEU A 494 -38.18 -12.98 6.26
CA LEU A 494 -36.80 -13.21 5.84
C LEU A 494 -36.63 -14.69 5.49
N LYS A 495 -36.27 -14.95 4.24
CA LYS A 495 -36.04 -16.28 3.70
C LYS A 495 -34.56 -16.49 3.37
N LEU A 496 -34.15 -17.74 3.39
CA LEU A 496 -32.82 -18.19 3.02
C LEU A 496 -32.89 -19.12 1.81
N LEU A 497 -32.15 -18.78 0.77
CA LEU A 497 -31.89 -19.63 -0.39
C LEU A 497 -30.58 -20.39 -0.17
N ASP A 498 -30.62 -21.70 -0.02
CA ASP A 498 -29.41 -22.51 0.13
C ASP A 498 -28.65 -22.70 -1.20
N ALA A 499 -27.49 -23.35 -1.16
CA ALA A 499 -26.70 -23.68 -2.34
C ALA A 499 -27.37 -24.75 -3.24
N GLY A 500 -28.31 -25.54 -2.70
CA GLY A 500 -29.09 -26.54 -3.41
C GLY A 500 -30.30 -25.97 -4.16
N GLY A 501 -30.62 -24.67 -3.97
CA GLY A 501 -31.77 -24.00 -4.57
C GLY A 501 -33.05 -24.07 -3.74
N ASN A 502 -33.02 -24.64 -2.53
CA ASN A 502 -34.14 -24.72 -1.61
C ASN A 502 -34.30 -23.41 -0.84
N VAL A 503 -35.56 -23.10 -0.49
CA VAL A 503 -35.91 -21.90 0.27
C VAL A 503 -36.40 -22.32 1.66
N PHE A 504 -35.78 -21.75 2.69
CA PHE A 504 -36.13 -21.97 4.08
C PHE A 504 -36.54 -20.66 4.76
N ASP A 505 -37.39 -20.75 5.78
CA ASP A 505 -37.60 -19.64 6.70
C ASP A 505 -36.38 -19.48 7.62
N VAL A 506 -35.89 -18.25 7.80
CA VAL A 506 -34.75 -18.00 8.67
C VAL A 506 -35.06 -18.37 10.12
N GLY A 507 -36.31 -18.23 10.57
CA GLY A 507 -36.73 -18.66 11.91
C GLY A 507 -36.52 -20.16 12.15
N ASP A 508 -36.85 -20.98 11.14
CA ASP A 508 -36.66 -22.43 11.21
C ASP A 508 -35.18 -22.80 11.15
N VAL A 509 -34.39 -22.11 10.30
CA VAL A 509 -32.94 -22.31 10.22
C VAL A 509 -32.27 -22.01 11.56
N LEU A 510 -32.69 -20.97 12.26
CA LEU A 510 -32.17 -20.59 13.58
C LEU A 510 -32.42 -21.65 14.66
N ALA A 511 -33.46 -22.48 14.52
CA ALA A 511 -33.76 -23.59 15.43
C ALA A 511 -33.03 -24.91 15.06
N GLY A 512 -32.27 -24.92 13.95
CA GLY A 512 -31.56 -26.09 13.43
C GLY A 512 -30.22 -26.40 14.13
N PHE A 513 -29.51 -27.41 13.62
CA PHE A 513 -28.28 -27.95 14.20
C PHE A 513 -27.04 -27.06 13.98
N ASP A 514 -26.99 -26.27 12.89
CA ASP A 514 -25.87 -25.34 12.58
C ASP A 514 -26.34 -24.04 11.90
N PRO A 515 -27.08 -23.18 12.62
CA PRO A 515 -27.70 -22.00 12.05
C PRO A 515 -26.69 -20.98 11.51
N LYS A 516 -25.52 -20.89 12.14
CA LYS A 516 -24.48 -19.91 11.81
C LYS A 516 -23.91 -20.15 10.41
N ASN A 517 -23.48 -21.39 10.14
CA ASN A 517 -22.92 -21.73 8.83
C ASN A 517 -24.00 -21.79 7.74
N THR A 518 -25.20 -22.29 8.05
CA THR A 518 -26.30 -22.29 7.07
C THR A 518 -26.62 -20.88 6.61
N ILE A 519 -26.71 -19.91 7.54
CA ILE A 519 -26.94 -18.50 7.20
C ILE A 519 -25.75 -17.89 6.49
N LYS A 520 -24.51 -18.18 6.89
CA LYS A 520 -23.33 -17.69 6.19
C LYS A 520 -23.32 -18.08 4.71
N VAL A 521 -23.59 -19.35 4.41
CA VAL A 521 -23.50 -19.92 3.06
C VAL A 521 -24.73 -19.61 2.20
N GLY A 522 -25.94 -19.63 2.77
CA GLY A 522 -27.18 -19.38 2.02
C GLY A 522 -27.45 -17.89 1.79
N LYS A 523 -28.16 -17.52 0.73
CA LYS A 523 -28.48 -16.11 0.40
C LYS A 523 -29.77 -15.66 1.09
N LEU A 524 -29.75 -14.48 1.70
CA LEU A 524 -30.91 -13.94 2.43
C LEU A 524 -31.75 -13.01 1.57
N PHE A 525 -33.07 -13.16 1.58
CA PHE A 525 -33.97 -12.28 0.83
C PHE A 525 -35.30 -12.07 1.53
N TYR A 526 -35.96 -10.97 1.19
CA TYR A 526 -37.32 -10.71 1.64
C TYR A 526 -38.35 -11.39 0.75
N GLU A 527 -39.33 -12.03 1.37
CA GLU A 527 -40.53 -12.51 0.71
C GLU A 527 -41.72 -11.69 1.20
N LYS A 528 -42.53 -11.15 0.28
CA LYS A 528 -43.74 -10.42 0.64
C LYS A 528 -44.77 -11.40 1.19
N ARG A 529 -45.33 -11.08 2.36
CA ARG A 529 -46.45 -11.82 2.93
C ARG A 529 -47.68 -11.63 2.04
N LYS A 530 -48.39 -12.72 1.75
CA LYS A 530 -49.66 -12.69 1.02
C LYS A 530 -50.77 -12.01 1.83
N TYR A 531 -50.71 -12.12 3.16
CA TYR A 531 -51.64 -11.54 4.12
C TYR A 531 -50.87 -10.90 5.28
N ILE A 532 -51.28 -9.72 5.74
CA ILE A 532 -50.67 -9.07 6.91
C ILE A 532 -51.53 -9.42 8.13
N VAL A 533 -50.96 -10.17 9.07
CA VAL A 533 -51.65 -10.64 10.29
C VAL A 533 -51.13 -9.84 11.49
N GLU A 534 -51.96 -8.96 12.04
CA GLU A 534 -51.72 -8.28 13.31
C GLU A 534 -52.40 -9.06 14.44
N ILE A 535 -51.63 -9.40 15.47
CA ILE A 535 -52.11 -10.06 16.69
C ILE A 535 -51.75 -9.14 17.85
N GLU A 536 -52.76 -8.56 18.46
CA GLU A 536 -52.66 -7.63 19.59
C GLU A 536 -53.26 -8.30 20.83
N PRO A 537 -52.43 -8.88 21.71
CA PRO A 537 -52.87 -9.41 22.99
C PRO A 537 -52.87 -8.32 24.06
N GLU A 538 -54.02 -8.13 24.70
CA GLU A 538 -54.19 -7.37 25.94
C GLU A 538 -54.27 -8.37 27.09
N ILE A 539 -53.17 -8.53 27.82
CA ILE A 539 -53.07 -9.42 28.99
C ILE A 539 -52.62 -8.54 30.18
N PRO A 540 -53.12 -8.75 31.41
CA PRO A 540 -52.66 -8.04 32.59
C PRO A 540 -51.13 -8.09 32.77
N GLU A 541 -50.52 -6.97 33.18
CA GLU A 541 -49.06 -6.84 33.35
C GLU A 541 -48.49 -7.78 34.44
N GLU A 542 -49.30 -8.13 35.45
CA GLU A 542 -48.92 -9.01 36.54
C GLU A 542 -49.89 -10.19 36.67
N LEU A 543 -49.35 -11.41 36.56
CA LEU A 543 -50.10 -12.65 36.70
C LEU A 543 -49.54 -13.43 37.90
N TRP A 544 -50.40 -13.78 38.83
CA TRP A 544 -50.10 -14.55 40.06
C TRP A 544 -50.74 -15.93 40.01
N GLU A 545 -50.05 -16.94 40.54
CA GLU A 545 -50.55 -18.32 40.63
C GLU A 545 -51.91 -18.47 41.33
N ASP A 546 -52.60 -19.57 41.03
CA ASP A 546 -53.93 -19.94 41.50
C ASP A 546 -55.02 -18.89 41.21
N ARG A 547 -54.80 -18.05 40.19
CA ARG A 547 -55.78 -17.05 39.74
C ARG A 547 -56.15 -17.23 38.27
N LYS A 548 -57.31 -16.68 37.94
CA LYS A 548 -57.82 -16.56 36.58
C LYS A 548 -57.69 -15.12 36.15
N TYR A 549 -57.22 -14.91 34.92
CA TYR A 549 -57.08 -13.59 34.33
C TYR A 549 -57.80 -13.55 33.00
N GLU A 550 -58.57 -12.49 32.78
CA GLU A 550 -59.16 -12.22 31.48
C GLU A 550 -58.16 -11.45 30.63
N GLY A 551 -57.97 -11.92 29.40
CA GLY A 551 -57.23 -11.23 28.35
C GLY A 551 -58.10 -11.06 27.11
N LYS A 552 -57.72 -10.13 26.25
CA LYS A 552 -58.36 -9.91 24.95
C LYS A 552 -57.33 -10.11 23.85
N LEU A 553 -57.68 -10.88 22.82
CA LEU A 553 -56.87 -11.03 21.63
C LEU A 553 -57.59 -10.38 20.46
N THR A 554 -56.94 -9.41 19.84
CA THR A 554 -57.41 -8.81 18.58
C THR A 554 -56.54 -9.33 17.45
N VAL A 555 -57.15 -10.04 16.50
CA VAL A 555 -56.50 -10.56 15.30
C VAL A 555 -57.05 -9.82 14.08
N LYS A 556 -56.22 -9.01 13.43
CA LYS A 556 -56.55 -8.34 12.17
C LYS A 556 -55.76 -8.98 11.05
N VAL A 557 -56.45 -9.40 10.01
CA VAL A 557 -55.83 -9.89 8.78
C VAL A 557 -56.23 -8.97 7.64
N GLU A 558 -55.24 -8.30 7.04
CA GLU A 558 -55.47 -7.46 5.86
C GLU A 558 -55.57 -8.32 4.60
N ASN A 559 -56.48 -7.94 3.69
CA ASN A 559 -56.72 -8.61 2.39
C ASN A 559 -57.14 -10.09 2.49
N PHE A 560 -57.71 -10.51 3.61
CA PHE A 560 -58.28 -11.83 3.81
C PHE A 560 -59.75 -11.71 4.23
N SER A 561 -60.66 -12.23 3.40
CA SER A 561 -62.12 -12.14 3.59
C SER A 561 -62.76 -13.41 4.14
N ASP A 562 -62.01 -14.51 4.17
CA ASP A 562 -62.53 -15.80 4.60
C ASP A 562 -62.49 -15.92 6.13
N MET A 563 -63.15 -16.96 6.64
CA MET A 563 -63.18 -17.26 8.07
C MET A 563 -61.78 -17.65 8.56
N ILE A 564 -61.37 -17.04 9.67
CA ILE A 564 -60.10 -17.24 10.35
C ILE A 564 -60.35 -18.08 11.59
N LYS A 565 -59.57 -19.13 11.77
CA LYS A 565 -59.49 -19.97 12.96
C LYS A 565 -58.23 -19.64 13.75
N VAL A 566 -58.40 -19.23 15.00
CA VAL A 566 -57.32 -18.96 15.94
C VAL A 566 -57.28 -20.06 16.99
N LYS A 567 -56.10 -20.61 17.24
CA LYS A 567 -55.88 -21.69 18.21
C LYS A 567 -54.75 -21.31 19.17
N PHE A 568 -55.03 -21.44 20.46
CA PHE A 568 -54.01 -21.33 21.49
C PHE A 568 -53.38 -22.71 21.75
N LYS A 569 -52.06 -22.78 21.72
CA LYS A 569 -51.28 -23.89 22.24
C LYS A 569 -50.45 -23.39 23.41
N SER A 570 -50.77 -23.83 24.60
CA SER A 570 -50.02 -23.46 25.80
C SER A 570 -49.93 -24.62 26.78
N GLU A 571 -48.95 -24.52 27.67
CA GLU A 571 -48.87 -25.30 28.90
C GLU A 571 -49.85 -24.79 29.97
N LEU A 572 -50.32 -23.53 29.84
CA LEU A 572 -51.39 -22.97 30.66
C LEU A 572 -52.75 -23.31 30.05
N LYS A 573 -53.76 -23.53 30.90
CA LYS A 573 -55.13 -23.71 30.44
C LYS A 573 -55.69 -22.34 30.00
N VAL A 574 -56.06 -22.25 28.73
CA VAL A 574 -56.60 -21.04 28.08
C VAL A 574 -57.99 -21.37 27.54
N GLU A 575 -59.01 -20.61 27.95
CA GLU A 575 -60.39 -20.83 27.52
C GLU A 575 -60.93 -19.58 26.78
N PRO A 576 -61.45 -19.69 25.54
CA PRO A 576 -61.52 -20.89 24.70
C PRO A 576 -60.16 -21.27 24.09
N GLU A 577 -59.91 -22.56 23.87
CA GLU A 577 -58.66 -23.06 23.24
C GLU A 577 -58.59 -22.74 21.74
N GLU A 578 -59.74 -22.66 21.08
CA GLU A 578 -59.88 -22.27 19.67
C GLU A 578 -61.16 -21.49 19.43
N PHE A 579 -61.11 -20.57 18.46
CA PHE A 579 -62.25 -19.76 18.05
C PHE A 579 -62.15 -19.36 16.59
N GLU A 580 -63.30 -19.09 15.97
CA GLU A 580 -63.42 -18.85 14.53
C GLU A 580 -64.25 -17.58 14.27
N GLY A 581 -63.88 -16.81 13.25
CA GLY A 581 -64.62 -15.62 12.83
C GLY A 581 -63.95 -14.85 11.71
N TYR A 582 -64.42 -13.64 11.40
CA TYR A 582 -63.90 -12.81 10.32
C TYR A 582 -63.01 -11.68 10.86
N SER A 583 -62.04 -11.23 10.06
CA SER A 583 -61.16 -10.10 10.39
C SER A 583 -61.95 -8.77 10.38
N PRO A 584 -61.79 -7.88 11.37
CA PRO A 584 -60.99 -8.03 12.59
C PRO A 584 -61.71 -8.93 13.61
N LEU A 585 -61.00 -9.94 14.11
CA LEU A 585 -61.52 -10.93 15.06
C LEU A 585 -61.06 -10.58 16.47
N GLU A 586 -62.02 -10.23 17.33
CA GLU A 586 -61.76 -9.99 18.75
C GLU A 586 -62.28 -11.15 19.58
N CYS A 587 -61.45 -11.69 20.47
CA CYS A 587 -61.83 -12.76 21.39
C CYS A 587 -61.35 -12.45 22.80
N ALA A 588 -62.28 -12.51 23.76
CA ALA A 588 -61.92 -12.57 25.17
C ALA A 588 -61.54 -14.01 25.52
N PHE A 589 -60.42 -14.18 26.19
CA PHE A 589 -59.93 -15.47 26.65
C PHE A 589 -59.54 -15.40 28.13
N THR A 590 -59.68 -16.50 28.84
CA THR A 590 -59.30 -16.63 30.25
C THR A 590 -58.04 -17.46 30.35
N ILE A 591 -57.01 -16.92 31.00
CA ILE A 591 -55.78 -17.64 31.34
C ILE A 591 -55.93 -18.17 32.77
N HIS A 592 -55.76 -19.48 32.94
CA HIS A 592 -55.66 -20.11 34.24
C HIS A 592 -54.20 -20.32 34.60
N THR A 593 -53.77 -19.65 35.66
CA THR A 593 -52.37 -19.66 36.11
C THR A 593 -52.20 -20.65 37.26
N GLU A 594 -52.33 -21.94 36.97
CA GLU A 594 -52.30 -23.01 37.98
C GLU A 594 -50.96 -23.10 38.71
N ARG A 595 -49.87 -22.72 38.05
CA ARG A 595 -48.52 -22.77 38.62
C ARG A 595 -47.76 -21.53 38.19
N ALA A 596 -46.81 -21.13 39.02
CA ALA A 596 -45.97 -20.00 38.73
C ALA A 596 -44.72 -20.40 37.93
N GLY A 597 -44.41 -19.66 36.88
CA GLY A 597 -43.37 -20.01 35.90
C GLY A 597 -43.40 -19.06 34.71
N ASN A 598 -42.48 -19.27 33.75
CA ASN A 598 -42.48 -18.53 32.49
C ASN A 598 -43.09 -19.42 31.41
N TYR A 599 -44.33 -19.14 31.04
CA TYR A 599 -45.09 -19.93 30.10
C TYR A 599 -45.05 -19.32 28.71
N ARG A 600 -45.28 -20.16 27.70
CA ARG A 600 -45.45 -19.74 26.31
C ARG A 600 -46.88 -20.05 25.87
N ILE A 601 -47.57 -19.05 25.36
CA ILE A 601 -48.82 -19.24 24.62
C ILE A 601 -48.48 -19.05 23.15
N THR A 602 -48.61 -20.11 22.35
CA THR A 602 -48.52 -20.03 20.89
C THR A 602 -49.91 -19.78 20.33
N VAL A 603 -50.10 -18.63 19.70
CA VAL A 603 -51.29 -18.28 18.94
C VAL A 603 -51.07 -18.73 17.49
N GLU A 604 -51.81 -19.74 17.05
CA GLU A 604 -51.83 -20.20 15.66
C GLU A 604 -53.05 -19.59 14.97
N VAL A 605 -52.85 -18.76 13.95
CA VAL A 605 -53.91 -18.18 13.12
C VAL A 605 -53.92 -18.92 11.79
N SER A 606 -55.08 -19.44 11.40
CA SER A 606 -55.26 -20.21 10.17
C SER A 606 -56.52 -19.79 9.43
N GLY A 607 -56.56 -19.92 8.11
CA GLY A 607 -57.74 -19.58 7.31
C GLY A 607 -57.61 -20.05 5.86
N GLY A 608 -58.64 -20.70 5.33
CA GLY A 608 -58.58 -21.32 4.00
C GLY A 608 -57.39 -22.30 3.85
N GLU A 609 -56.91 -22.51 2.62
CA GLU A 609 -55.71 -23.32 2.37
C GLU A 609 -54.40 -22.55 2.61
N ASP A 610 -54.43 -21.21 2.57
CA ASP A 610 -53.22 -20.38 2.39
C ASP A 610 -52.81 -19.56 3.63
N LEU A 611 -53.71 -19.23 4.56
CA LEU A 611 -53.36 -18.43 5.74
C LEU A 611 -52.89 -19.37 6.87
N ARG A 612 -51.61 -19.28 7.25
CA ARG A 612 -51.03 -19.93 8.44
C ARG A 612 -49.97 -19.03 9.06
N GLU A 613 -50.27 -18.46 10.21
CA GLU A 613 -49.35 -17.62 11.00
C GLU A 613 -49.25 -18.19 12.42
N LYS A 614 -48.07 -18.08 13.04
CA LYS A 614 -47.88 -18.45 14.45
C LYS A 614 -47.17 -17.34 15.20
N ARG A 615 -47.65 -17.03 16.41
CA ARG A 615 -47.01 -16.04 17.28
C ARG A 615 -46.89 -16.58 18.70
N VAL A 616 -45.72 -16.41 19.30
CA VAL A 616 -45.47 -16.86 20.67
C VAL A 616 -45.54 -15.67 21.62
N LEU A 617 -46.41 -15.76 22.62
CA LEU A 617 -46.54 -14.82 23.72
C LEU A 617 -45.84 -15.41 24.94
N SER A 618 -44.93 -14.64 25.55
CA SER A 618 -44.25 -15.03 26.79
C SER A 618 -45.03 -14.49 27.98
N ILE A 619 -45.40 -15.38 28.91
CA ILE A 619 -46.28 -15.07 30.04
C ILE A 619 -45.58 -15.41 31.35
N PRO A 620 -45.10 -14.41 32.11
CA PRO A 620 -44.53 -14.63 33.43
C PRO A 620 -45.63 -14.72 34.49
N VAL A 621 -45.63 -15.81 35.27
CA VAL A 621 -46.53 -16.02 36.42
C VAL A 621 -45.71 -16.01 37.72
N LEU A 622 -46.05 -15.07 38.59
CA LEU A 622 -45.50 -14.86 39.93
C LEU A 622 -46.10 -15.86 40.93
N GLY A 623 -45.33 -16.25 41.96
CA GLY A 623 -45.80 -17.15 43.01
C GLY A 623 -45.14 -16.89 44.36
N GLU A 624 -45.69 -17.45 45.43
CA GLU A 624 -45.23 -17.26 46.81
C GLU A 624 -44.03 -18.16 47.14
N TRP A 625 -42.97 -17.56 47.70
CA TRP A 625 -41.74 -18.27 48.06
C TRP A 625 -41.77 -18.75 49.51
N LYS A 626 -41.53 -20.04 49.73
CA LYS A 626 -41.37 -20.62 51.07
C LYS A 626 -39.91 -20.97 51.33
N ILE A 627 -39.42 -20.58 52.51
CA ILE A 627 -38.09 -20.96 52.99
C ILE A 627 -38.23 -22.23 53.83
N SER A 628 -37.45 -23.26 53.50
CA SER A 628 -37.41 -24.54 54.21
C SER A 628 -35.97 -24.96 54.47
N GLU A 629 -35.75 -25.69 55.56
CA GLU A 629 -34.51 -26.41 55.82
C GLU A 629 -34.72 -27.88 55.42
N VAL A 630 -33.82 -28.40 54.60
CA VAL A 630 -33.91 -29.74 54.02
C VAL A 630 -32.56 -30.44 54.12
N THR A 631 -32.62 -31.76 54.24
CA THR A 631 -31.43 -32.63 54.26
C THR A 631 -30.88 -32.81 52.85
N GLY A 632 -29.60 -33.17 52.73
CA GLY A 632 -28.97 -33.35 51.43
C GLY A 632 -29.64 -34.41 50.55
N ASP A 633 -30.13 -35.51 51.14
CA ASP A 633 -30.84 -36.56 50.40
C ASP A 633 -32.18 -36.05 49.81
N GLU A 634 -32.84 -35.09 50.48
CA GLU A 634 -34.03 -34.41 49.95
C GLU A 634 -33.69 -33.44 48.83
N VAL A 635 -32.56 -32.73 48.97
CA VAL A 635 -32.05 -31.79 47.97
C VAL A 635 -31.57 -32.50 46.71
N GLU A 636 -31.02 -33.71 46.84
CA GLU A 636 -30.58 -34.49 45.68
C GLU A 636 -31.76 -34.81 44.74
N LYS A 637 -32.94 -35.11 45.29
CA LYS A 637 -34.17 -35.34 44.51
C LYS A 637 -34.64 -34.08 43.77
N LEU A 638 -34.19 -32.91 44.19
CA LEU A 638 -34.58 -31.60 43.69
C LEU A 638 -33.51 -30.97 42.78
N LYS A 639 -32.37 -31.64 42.54
CA LYS A 639 -31.18 -31.06 41.89
C LYS A 639 -31.37 -30.55 40.46
N ASP A 640 -32.37 -31.07 39.74
CA ASP A 640 -32.64 -30.73 38.34
C ASP A 640 -33.68 -29.61 38.17
N ARG A 641 -34.34 -29.20 39.26
CA ARG A 641 -35.36 -28.14 39.28
C ARG A 641 -34.73 -26.75 39.19
N GLN A 642 -35.30 -25.89 38.34
CA GLN A 642 -34.81 -24.51 38.12
C GLN A 642 -35.44 -23.49 39.07
N ASP A 643 -36.50 -23.87 39.79
CA ASP A 643 -37.34 -23.04 40.66
C ASP A 643 -36.94 -23.09 42.14
N ILE A 644 -35.72 -23.58 42.44
CA ILE A 644 -35.20 -23.70 43.80
C ILE A 644 -33.94 -22.86 43.96
N LYS A 645 -34.01 -21.91 44.91
CA LYS A 645 -32.88 -21.07 45.31
C LYS A 645 -32.24 -21.62 46.58
N VAL A 646 -30.92 -21.61 46.66
CA VAL A 646 -30.18 -22.00 47.85
C VAL A 646 -29.72 -20.73 48.57
N LEU A 647 -30.10 -20.61 49.84
CA LEU A 647 -29.71 -19.49 50.70
C LEU A 647 -28.48 -19.84 51.54
N LEU A 648 -28.39 -21.09 51.99
CA LEU A 648 -27.32 -21.53 52.88
C LEU A 648 -27.06 -23.04 52.74
N ILE A 649 -25.79 -23.44 52.86
CA ILE A 649 -25.33 -24.84 52.90
C ILE A 649 -24.51 -25.05 54.16
N GLU A 650 -24.82 -26.10 54.91
CA GLU A 650 -24.04 -26.52 56.07
C GLU A 650 -23.44 -27.91 55.85
N ALA A 651 -22.14 -28.04 56.09
CA ALA A 651 -21.47 -29.33 56.19
C ALA A 651 -21.06 -29.60 57.64
N SER A 652 -21.27 -30.85 58.07
CA SER A 652 -20.94 -31.32 59.41
C SER A 652 -19.67 -32.18 59.46
N ASN A 653 -18.98 -32.36 58.33
CA ASN A 653 -17.78 -33.17 58.23
C ASN A 653 -16.71 -32.56 57.30
N PHE A 654 -15.48 -33.06 57.41
CA PHE A 654 -14.33 -32.63 56.62
C PHE A 654 -14.36 -33.07 55.15
N ASN A 655 -15.07 -34.16 54.84
CA ASN A 655 -15.08 -34.74 53.50
C ASN A 655 -15.83 -33.82 52.52
N SER A 656 -16.92 -33.20 52.97
CA SER A 656 -17.71 -32.24 52.19
C SER A 656 -17.06 -30.85 52.07
N ALA A 657 -15.97 -30.56 52.80
CA ALA A 657 -15.31 -29.25 52.76
C ALA A 657 -14.72 -28.92 51.38
N ARG A 658 -14.25 -29.93 50.63
CA ARG A 658 -13.71 -29.75 49.27
C ARG A 658 -14.77 -29.26 48.28
N GLU A 659 -16.00 -29.75 48.42
CA GLU A 659 -17.13 -29.36 47.58
C GLU A 659 -17.56 -27.93 47.89
N LEU A 660 -17.63 -27.59 49.19
CA LEU A 660 -17.92 -26.22 49.64
C LEU A 660 -16.88 -25.20 49.16
N ILE A 661 -15.58 -25.55 49.15
CA ILE A 661 -14.53 -24.68 48.59
C ILE A 661 -14.76 -24.40 47.09
N ARG A 662 -15.16 -25.42 46.31
CA ARG A 662 -15.42 -25.25 44.87
C ARG A 662 -16.60 -24.32 44.63
N ILE A 663 -17.66 -24.46 45.43
CA ILE A 663 -18.83 -23.57 45.39
C ILE A 663 -18.41 -22.13 45.76
N ALA A 664 -17.64 -21.96 46.83
CA ALA A 664 -17.23 -20.66 47.32
C ALA A 664 -16.24 -19.91 46.40
N LYS A 665 -15.51 -20.62 45.53
CA LYS A 665 -14.66 -20.00 44.49
C LYS A 665 -15.44 -19.46 43.29
N THR A 666 -16.67 -19.94 43.09
CA THR A 666 -17.48 -19.62 41.90
C THR A 666 -18.66 -18.71 42.22
N LYS A 667 -19.08 -18.63 43.49
CA LYS A 667 -20.23 -17.85 43.96
C LYS A 667 -19.82 -16.93 45.11
N ASP A 668 -20.34 -15.70 45.13
CA ASP A 668 -20.11 -14.77 46.24
C ASP A 668 -20.88 -15.24 47.49
N CYS A 669 -20.12 -15.68 48.49
CA CYS A 669 -20.66 -16.24 49.71
C CYS A 669 -19.85 -15.81 50.93
N GLN A 670 -20.54 -15.72 52.07
CA GLN A 670 -19.91 -15.59 53.37
C GLN A 670 -19.72 -16.98 53.96
N ILE A 671 -18.48 -17.29 54.31
CA ILE A 671 -18.08 -18.56 54.90
C ILE A 671 -17.99 -18.35 56.40
N SER A 672 -18.58 -19.25 57.18
CA SER A 672 -18.40 -19.27 58.63
C SER A 672 -18.34 -20.69 59.14
N GLY A 673 -17.75 -20.92 60.30
CA GLY A 673 -17.68 -22.26 60.84
C GLY A 673 -16.93 -22.38 62.15
N LYS A 674 -16.92 -23.60 62.66
CA LYS A 674 -16.19 -23.99 63.85
C LYS A 674 -15.45 -25.28 63.58
N ALA A 675 -14.14 -25.25 63.74
CA ALA A 675 -13.27 -26.42 63.77
C ALA A 675 -12.86 -26.69 65.21
N HIS A 676 -12.92 -27.94 65.66
CA HIS A 676 -12.44 -28.32 66.97
C HIS A 676 -11.69 -29.64 66.93
N LEU A 677 -10.70 -29.77 67.80
CA LEU A 677 -9.93 -30.96 68.08
C LEU A 677 -10.13 -31.28 69.56
N SER A 678 -10.60 -32.48 69.86
CA SER A 678 -10.74 -33.00 71.22
C SER A 678 -9.77 -34.15 71.43
N SER A 679 -8.93 -34.06 72.45
CA SER A 679 -7.96 -35.10 72.82
C SER A 679 -7.92 -35.29 74.33
N GLU A 680 -7.35 -36.41 74.80
CA GLU A 680 -7.13 -36.65 76.23
C GLU A 680 -6.28 -35.55 76.92
N LYS A 681 -5.48 -34.80 76.14
CA LYS A 681 -4.60 -33.72 76.63
C LYS A 681 -5.24 -32.33 76.58
N GLY A 682 -6.46 -32.20 76.06
CA GLY A 682 -7.19 -30.93 75.99
C GLY A 682 -7.94 -30.72 74.66
N ASN A 683 -8.74 -29.65 74.64
CA ASN A 683 -9.61 -29.29 73.52
C ASN A 683 -9.17 -27.95 72.91
N VAL A 684 -9.04 -27.91 71.58
CA VAL A 684 -8.77 -26.69 70.82
C VAL A 684 -9.95 -26.43 69.90
N SER A 685 -10.50 -25.21 69.90
CA SER A 685 -11.55 -24.82 68.97
C SER A 685 -11.27 -23.48 68.32
N VAL A 686 -11.48 -23.40 67.01
CA VAL A 686 -11.32 -22.20 66.20
C VAL A 686 -12.64 -21.91 65.51
N ASN A 687 -13.20 -20.73 65.79
CA ASN A 687 -14.30 -20.17 65.03
C ASN A 687 -13.73 -19.28 63.92
N PHE A 688 -14.30 -19.34 62.72
CA PHE A 688 -13.87 -18.52 61.59
C PHE A 688 -15.06 -17.92 60.87
N SER A 689 -14.86 -16.73 60.29
CA SER A 689 -15.76 -16.13 59.32
C SER A 689 -14.94 -15.32 58.31
N SER A 690 -15.20 -15.51 57.01
CA SER A 690 -14.49 -14.84 55.92
C SER A 690 -15.33 -14.82 54.65
N GLY A 691 -15.09 -13.82 53.78
CA GLY A 691 -15.55 -13.85 52.39
C GLY A 691 -14.55 -14.52 51.43
N ASP A 692 -13.34 -14.85 51.89
CA ASP A 692 -12.32 -15.51 51.07
C ASP A 692 -12.38 -17.05 51.21
N PRO A 693 -12.62 -17.80 50.12
CA PRO A 693 -12.67 -19.27 50.13
C PRO A 693 -11.39 -19.95 50.59
N ARG A 694 -10.24 -19.27 50.51
CA ARG A 694 -8.95 -19.80 50.98
C ARG A 694 -8.91 -20.01 52.49
N VAL A 695 -9.80 -19.39 53.26
CA VAL A 695 -9.84 -19.58 54.73
C VAL A 695 -10.07 -21.04 55.10
N ILE A 696 -10.90 -21.77 54.33
CA ILE A 696 -11.15 -23.19 54.57
C ILE A 696 -9.88 -23.97 54.24
N GLU A 697 -9.24 -23.74 53.10
CA GLU A 697 -8.00 -24.43 52.69
C GLU A 697 -6.86 -24.25 53.71
N ILE A 698 -6.69 -23.03 54.24
CA ILE A 698 -5.68 -22.70 55.26
C ILE A 698 -5.95 -23.45 56.56
N LEU A 699 -7.22 -23.52 57.00
CA LEU A 699 -7.58 -24.20 58.25
C LEU A 699 -7.57 -25.73 58.11
N MET A 700 -7.86 -26.27 56.94
CA MET A 700 -7.92 -27.72 56.70
C MET A 700 -6.56 -28.40 56.89
N THR A 701 -5.47 -27.74 56.49
CA THR A 701 -4.13 -28.35 56.53
C THR A 701 -3.65 -28.63 57.96
N PRO A 702 -3.67 -27.66 58.90
CA PRO A 702 -3.34 -27.90 60.31
C PRO A 702 -4.27 -28.92 60.97
N PHE A 703 -5.59 -28.82 60.78
CA PHE A 703 -6.54 -29.73 61.43
C PHE A 703 -6.42 -31.17 60.92
N ASN A 704 -6.11 -31.39 59.64
CA ASN A 704 -5.83 -32.72 59.12
C ASN A 704 -4.52 -33.31 59.67
N ALA A 705 -3.47 -32.49 59.84
CA ALA A 705 -2.21 -32.93 60.43
C ALA A 705 -2.39 -33.36 61.91
N LEU A 706 -3.26 -32.65 62.65
CA LEU A 706 -3.56 -32.92 64.05
C LEU A 706 -4.56 -34.06 64.28
N ARG A 707 -5.13 -34.64 63.21
CA ARG A 707 -6.08 -35.76 63.28
C ARG A 707 -5.50 -37.04 63.90
N SER A 708 -4.17 -37.16 63.93
CA SER A 708 -3.46 -38.25 64.62
C SER A 708 -3.46 -38.11 66.15
N LEU A 709 -3.82 -36.94 66.69
CA LEU A 709 -3.73 -36.61 68.11
C LEU A 709 -5.09 -36.59 68.83
N GLY A 710 -6.21 -36.73 68.11
CA GLY A 710 -7.55 -36.70 68.70
C GLY A 710 -8.68 -36.64 67.66
N GLU A 711 -9.93 -36.56 68.14
CA GLU A 711 -11.10 -36.42 67.28
C GLU A 711 -11.25 -34.99 66.77
N VAL A 712 -11.38 -34.83 65.45
CA VAL A 712 -11.56 -33.52 64.81
C VAL A 712 -12.97 -33.40 64.26
N GLY A 713 -13.71 -32.39 64.70
CA GLY A 713 -15.02 -32.05 64.18
C GLY A 713 -15.02 -30.66 63.51
N VAL A 714 -15.68 -30.55 62.37
CA VAL A 714 -15.82 -29.29 61.62
C VAL A 714 -17.26 -29.08 61.19
N GLY A 715 -17.79 -27.91 61.54
CA GLY A 715 -19.02 -27.36 60.97
C GLY A 715 -18.68 -26.19 60.07
N ILE A 716 -18.97 -26.28 58.77
CA ILE A 716 -18.80 -25.19 57.80
C ILE A 716 -20.16 -24.77 57.30
N LYS A 717 -20.41 -23.46 57.26
CA LYS A 717 -21.61 -22.84 56.70
C LYS A 717 -21.19 -21.91 55.57
N LEU A 718 -21.81 -22.10 54.40
CA LEU A 718 -21.77 -21.17 53.28
C LEU A 718 -23.10 -20.43 53.21
N GLN A 719 -23.08 -19.11 53.36
CA GLN A 719 -24.24 -18.26 53.18
C GLN A 719 -24.08 -17.46 51.88
N PHE A 720 -25.02 -17.62 50.94
CA PHE A 720 -24.97 -16.88 49.68
C PHE A 720 -25.46 -15.45 49.89
N LYS A 721 -24.78 -14.47 49.29
CA LYS A 721 -25.24 -13.08 49.32
C LYS A 721 -26.36 -12.82 48.32
N ASP A 722 -26.30 -13.47 47.16
CA ASP A 722 -27.30 -13.39 46.10
C ASP A 722 -28.08 -14.72 45.96
N GLU A 723 -29.32 -14.63 45.44
CA GLU A 723 -30.17 -15.80 45.22
C GLU A 723 -29.58 -16.76 44.16
N THR A 724 -28.99 -17.86 44.61
CA THR A 724 -28.28 -18.82 43.74
C THR A 724 -29.14 -20.04 43.43
N ASN A 725 -29.18 -20.48 42.16
CA ASN A 725 -29.96 -21.67 41.74
C ASN A 725 -29.34 -22.98 42.24
N LEU A 726 -30.16 -23.90 42.74
CA LEU A 726 -29.72 -25.24 43.16
C LEU A 726 -29.05 -26.01 42.02
N LYS A 727 -29.60 -25.95 40.80
CA LYS A 727 -29.04 -26.61 39.60
C LYS A 727 -27.61 -26.18 39.24
N GLU A 728 -27.23 -24.95 39.61
CA GLU A 728 -25.87 -24.46 39.38
C GLU A 728 -24.91 -24.96 40.44
N ILE A 729 -25.38 -25.07 41.69
CA ILE A 729 -24.59 -25.55 42.83
C ILE A 729 -24.42 -27.07 42.77
N SER A 730 -25.45 -27.81 42.39
CA SER A 730 -25.49 -29.28 42.41
C SER A 730 -24.39 -29.92 41.56
N LYS A 731 -23.92 -29.24 40.51
CA LYS A 731 -22.80 -29.68 39.66
C LYS A 731 -21.47 -29.80 40.41
N PHE A 732 -21.34 -29.13 41.55
CA PHE A 732 -20.11 -29.11 42.35
C PHE A 732 -20.14 -30.11 43.52
N ILE A 733 -21.27 -30.79 43.72
CA ILE A 733 -21.52 -31.71 44.83
C ILE A 733 -21.57 -33.14 44.26
N SER A 734 -20.71 -34.01 44.77
CA SER A 734 -20.66 -35.42 44.39
C SER A 734 -21.41 -36.31 45.38
N ASP A 735 -21.50 -35.90 46.65
CA ASP A 735 -22.24 -36.60 47.70
C ASP A 735 -23.06 -35.59 48.54
N PHE A 736 -24.38 -35.74 48.53
CA PHE A 736 -25.28 -34.86 49.26
C PHE A 736 -25.49 -35.27 50.72
N SER A 737 -25.20 -36.52 51.11
CA SER A 737 -25.71 -37.12 52.35
C SER A 737 -25.25 -36.44 53.64
N ASN A 738 -24.18 -35.65 53.59
CA ASN A 738 -23.60 -34.96 54.76
C ASN A 738 -23.85 -33.44 54.77
N LEU A 739 -24.71 -32.96 53.87
CA LEU A 739 -25.05 -31.55 53.72
C LEU A 739 -26.46 -31.26 54.22
N LYS A 740 -26.65 -30.06 54.77
CA LYS A 740 -27.97 -29.47 55.03
C LYS A 740 -28.10 -28.19 54.24
N PHE A 741 -29.28 -27.94 53.70
CA PHE A 741 -29.54 -26.77 52.89
C PHE A 741 -30.70 -25.99 53.49
N ARG A 742 -30.57 -24.67 53.47
CA ARG A 742 -31.71 -23.77 53.58
C ARG A 742 -32.06 -23.31 52.17
N ILE A 743 -33.17 -23.79 51.67
CA ILE A 743 -33.64 -23.48 50.32
C ILE A 743 -34.85 -22.56 50.38
N LYS A 744 -35.03 -21.83 49.30
CA LYS A 744 -36.21 -21.03 49.00
C LYS A 744 -36.84 -21.67 47.76
N GLU A 745 -37.94 -22.36 47.99
CA GLU A 745 -38.70 -23.11 46.99
C GLU A 745 -40.04 -22.40 46.76
N LYS A 746 -40.50 -22.40 45.50
CA LYS A 746 -41.81 -21.89 45.12
C LYS A 746 -42.85 -22.95 45.47
N ILE A 747 -43.88 -22.61 46.25
CA ILE A 747 -44.88 -23.60 46.67
C ILE A 747 -45.60 -24.12 45.42
N VAL A 748 -45.59 -25.44 45.22
CA VAL A 748 -46.53 -26.14 44.34
C VAL A 748 -47.54 -26.78 45.29
N ARG A 749 -48.78 -26.28 45.32
CA ARG A 749 -49.86 -26.97 46.02
C ARG A 749 -50.52 -28.00 45.13
#